data_AF-A0A1I8GPP1-F1
#
_entry.id   AF-A0A1I8GPP1-F1
#
_cell.length_a   1.000
_cell.length_b   1.000
_cell.length_c   1.000
_cell.angle_alpha   90.00
_cell.angle_beta   90.00
_cell.angle_gamma   90.00
#
_symmetry.space_group_name_H-M   'P 1'
#
loop_
_entity.id
_entity.type
_entity.pdbx_description
1 polymer ?
#
loop_
_entity_poly.entity_id
_entity_poly.type
_entity_poly.pdbx_seq_one_letter_code
_entity_poly.pdbx_strand_id
1 'polypeptide(L)'
;MASSAELLNGTLQELKTQIRGTNESLDSFFLCTMAIVVYFMQCGFAFLEAGAVRSKNTTNILIKNILDSFIGGIAYYVIGYGLAFGAPNGNPFCGSGYFAMSYLPESKFSHWFFQFVFAATASTIVSGAVAERCDFKAYIAYSFVITGFLYPIVSHWVWDTGVGWLSVSITAHNGALASTFHDFAGSGVVHVTGGCAAFVAAAILGPRIGRFDDETKKPLDIRGHSVPLASLGGFILFFGFFAFNGGSQLSISNSGDGSVVAIAMVNTILSGSVAAFVTLLLGRIRGPHWSLLQTINGGLAGMVAICAGCDVVYPWGACIIGFFAAISYTCWSMLLLALKISTTRLTRWPCTTAEVSGASSRRGIVMTFDQQSGLFLAVQLVGVLAITAWSGGVSIIVFGILRLLKVFRVSREYEIKARRTMASSAELLNGTLQELKTQIRGTNESLDSFFLCTMAIVVYFMQCGFAFLEAGAVRSKNTTNILIKNILDSFIGGIAYYVIGYGLAFGAPNGNPFCGSGYFAMSYLPESKFSHWFFQFVFAATAATIVSGAVAERCEFLAYITYSFIITGIVYPIVSHWAWDGDIGWLSIGIKAQNGSLVSTYHDFAGSGVVHVTGGCAAFVAAAILGPRIGRFDDETKKPLDIRGHSVPLASLGGFILFFGFFAFNGGSQLSISNSGDGSVVAIAMVNTILSGSVAAFATLLLGRIRGPHWSLLQTINGGLAGMVAICAGCDVVYPWGACIIGFFAAISYTCWSMLLLALKIDDPLDAVAVHYGGGLWGVIAVAFLHRSRGIVMTFDQQSGLDLAVQLVGVLAITAWSGGVSIIVFGILRLLKVFRVSREYEIKGLDFPKHGEMAYPLTAYGHGWKEDNAVPEIGASEMLPEVAINYDRFNHMKQHHHNGVPNYAMENMTAM
;
A
#
# COMPACT_ATOMS: atom_id res chain seq x y z
N MET A 1 21.75 -47.67 -22.98
CA MET A 1 22.50 -47.04 -21.86
C MET A 1 23.01 -45.65 -22.25
N ALA A 2 23.83 -45.50 -23.31
CA ALA A 2 24.15 -44.16 -23.86
C ALA A 2 22.87 -43.38 -24.26
N SER A 3 21.92 -44.07 -24.92
CA SER A 3 20.60 -43.53 -25.26
C SER A 3 19.77 -43.05 -24.06
N SER A 4 19.91 -43.69 -22.90
CA SER A 4 19.16 -43.32 -21.69
C SER A 4 19.75 -42.08 -21.01
N ALA A 5 21.07 -41.92 -21.06
CA ALA A 5 21.75 -40.73 -20.55
C ALA A 5 21.54 -39.51 -21.46
N GLU A 6 21.52 -39.70 -22.77
CA GLU A 6 21.16 -38.65 -23.74
C GLU A 6 19.71 -38.20 -23.59
N LEU A 7 18.77 -39.13 -23.45
CA LEU A 7 17.35 -38.81 -23.19
C LEU A 7 17.20 -37.99 -21.90
N LEU A 8 17.85 -38.41 -20.82
CA LEU A 8 17.80 -37.74 -19.53
C LEU A 8 18.41 -36.32 -19.59
N ASN A 9 19.53 -36.16 -20.29
CA ASN A 9 20.15 -34.85 -20.51
C ASN A 9 19.24 -33.96 -21.37
N GLY A 10 18.57 -34.52 -22.38
CA GLY A 10 17.55 -33.82 -23.17
C GLY A 10 16.40 -33.31 -22.31
N THR A 11 15.80 -34.17 -21.49
CA THR A 11 14.73 -33.79 -20.54
C THR A 11 15.19 -32.72 -19.55
N LEU A 12 16.43 -32.79 -19.08
CA LEU A 12 16.99 -31.81 -18.16
C LEU A 12 17.15 -30.43 -18.80
N GLN A 13 17.57 -30.38 -20.07
CA GLN A 13 17.66 -29.12 -20.83
C GLN A 13 16.29 -28.54 -21.15
N GLU A 14 15.31 -29.39 -21.47
CA GLU A 14 13.92 -28.99 -21.65
C GLU A 14 13.36 -28.38 -20.36
N LEU A 15 13.58 -29.03 -19.20
CA LEU A 15 13.17 -28.51 -17.89
C LEU A 15 13.83 -27.17 -17.56
N LYS A 16 15.15 -27.04 -17.80
CA LYS A 16 15.87 -25.76 -17.62
C LYS A 16 15.28 -24.65 -18.49
N THR A 17 14.95 -24.97 -19.73
CA THR A 17 14.35 -24.01 -20.67
C THR A 17 12.95 -23.60 -20.23
N GLN A 18 12.13 -24.55 -19.78
CA GLN A 18 10.79 -24.27 -19.23
C GLN A 18 10.85 -23.41 -17.97
N ILE A 19 11.72 -23.74 -17.01
CA ILE A 19 11.89 -22.95 -15.79
C ILE A 19 12.33 -21.53 -16.11
N ARG A 20 13.29 -21.36 -17.03
CA ARG A 20 13.72 -20.04 -17.48
C ARG A 20 12.57 -19.25 -18.10
N GLY A 21 11.78 -19.86 -19.00
CA GLY A 21 10.64 -19.20 -19.62
C GLY A 21 9.55 -18.81 -18.61
N THR A 22 9.30 -19.67 -17.61
CA THR A 22 8.41 -19.36 -16.49
C THR A 22 8.94 -18.17 -15.68
N ASN A 23 10.23 -18.16 -15.33
CA ASN A 23 10.84 -17.06 -14.58
C ASN A 23 10.75 -15.72 -15.33
N GLU A 24 11.07 -15.70 -16.63
CA GLU A 24 10.93 -14.50 -17.47
C GLU A 24 9.48 -13.99 -17.53
N SER A 25 8.51 -14.91 -17.55
CA SER A 25 7.08 -14.58 -17.53
C SER A 25 6.64 -14.04 -16.16
N LEU A 26 7.15 -14.61 -15.07
CA LEU A 26 6.88 -14.18 -13.70
C LEU A 26 7.41 -12.77 -13.42
N ASP A 27 8.65 -12.49 -13.83
CA ASP A 27 9.25 -11.17 -13.67
C ASP A 27 8.49 -10.11 -14.48
N SER A 28 8.05 -10.46 -15.69
CA SER A 28 7.22 -9.58 -16.52
C SER A 28 5.84 -9.33 -15.90
N PHE A 29 5.19 -10.37 -15.36
CA PHE A 29 3.90 -10.24 -14.67
C PHE A 29 4.02 -9.39 -13.41
N PHE A 30 5.06 -9.60 -12.61
CA PHE A 30 5.39 -8.80 -11.44
C PHE A 30 5.56 -7.32 -11.79
N LEU A 31 6.44 -7.01 -12.75
CA LEU A 31 6.71 -5.63 -13.17
C LEU A 31 5.47 -4.93 -13.71
N CYS A 32 4.68 -5.59 -14.56
CA CYS A 32 3.45 -5.03 -15.08
C CYS A 32 2.42 -4.78 -13.97
N THR A 33 2.29 -5.69 -13.01
CA THR A 33 1.38 -5.53 -11.86
C THR A 33 1.79 -4.34 -11.00
N MET A 34 3.07 -4.24 -10.66
CA MET A 34 3.62 -3.12 -9.88
C MET A 34 3.47 -1.80 -10.65
N ALA A 35 3.79 -1.78 -11.95
CA ALA A 35 3.64 -0.60 -12.80
C ALA A 35 2.19 -0.10 -12.88
N ILE A 36 1.18 -0.99 -12.94
CA ILE A 36 -0.24 -0.58 -12.93
C ILE A 36 -0.61 0.11 -11.63
N VAL A 37 -0.17 -0.45 -10.50
CA VAL A 37 -0.42 0.13 -9.17
C VAL A 37 0.29 1.48 -9.01
N VAL A 38 1.53 1.60 -9.50
CA VAL A 38 2.26 2.88 -9.54
C VAL A 38 1.59 3.87 -10.47
N TYR A 39 1.13 3.47 -11.65
CA TYR A 39 0.42 4.36 -12.57
C TYR A 39 -0.86 4.92 -11.95
N PHE A 40 -1.53 4.13 -11.10
CA PHE A 40 -2.70 4.59 -10.35
C PHE A 40 -2.39 5.78 -9.41
N MET A 41 -1.12 6.00 -9.04
CA MET A 41 -0.68 7.21 -8.32
C MET A 41 -0.98 8.50 -9.07
N GLN A 42 -1.10 8.48 -10.41
CA GLN A 42 -1.47 9.65 -11.19
C GLN A 42 -2.88 10.16 -10.83
N CYS A 43 -3.80 9.25 -10.51
CA CYS A 43 -5.09 9.62 -9.92
C CYS A 43 -4.90 10.23 -8.52
N GLY A 44 -3.95 9.69 -7.74
CA GLY A 44 -3.58 10.20 -6.42
C GLY A 44 -3.10 11.65 -6.45
N PHE A 45 -2.13 11.97 -7.30
CA PHE A 45 -1.68 13.34 -7.52
C PHE A 45 -2.82 14.24 -8.00
N ALA A 46 -3.60 13.79 -8.99
CA ALA A 46 -4.71 14.56 -9.53
C ALA A 46 -5.71 14.97 -8.44
N PHE A 47 -6.10 14.04 -7.57
CA PHE A 47 -7.04 14.33 -6.48
C PHE A 47 -6.40 15.13 -5.34
N LEU A 48 -5.14 14.84 -4.98
CA LEU A 48 -4.42 15.58 -3.95
C LEU A 48 -4.31 17.06 -4.32
N GLU A 49 -3.84 17.32 -5.53
CA GLU A 49 -3.62 18.67 -6.03
C GLU A 49 -4.95 19.39 -6.32
N ALA A 50 -5.94 18.70 -6.89
CA ALA A 50 -7.28 19.23 -7.07
C ALA A 50 -7.88 19.69 -5.73
N GLY A 51 -7.81 18.87 -4.69
CA GLY A 51 -8.32 19.22 -3.36
C GLY A 51 -7.58 20.40 -2.74
N ALA A 52 -6.27 20.53 -3.00
CA ALA A 52 -5.39 21.56 -2.47
C ALA A 52 -5.47 22.93 -3.20
N VAL A 53 -6.10 23.01 -4.38
CA VAL A 53 -6.32 24.27 -5.10
C VAL A 53 -7.70 24.88 -4.83
N ARG A 54 -7.88 26.16 -5.17
CA ARG A 54 -9.20 26.80 -5.16
C ARG A 54 -10.08 26.17 -6.24
N SER A 55 -11.38 26.08 -5.97
CA SER A 55 -12.38 25.43 -6.84
C SER A 55 -12.33 25.92 -8.29
N LYS A 56 -12.07 27.21 -8.52
CA LYS A 56 -11.95 27.80 -9.87
C LYS A 56 -10.81 27.24 -10.72
N ASN A 57 -9.83 26.57 -10.11
CA ASN A 57 -8.64 26.04 -10.79
C ASN A 57 -8.61 24.50 -10.84
N THR A 58 -9.63 23.82 -10.31
CA THR A 58 -9.68 22.35 -10.24
C THR A 58 -9.57 21.71 -11.63
N THR A 59 -10.29 22.21 -12.62
CA THR A 59 -10.21 21.66 -14.00
C THR A 59 -8.81 21.81 -14.59
N ASN A 60 -8.13 22.93 -14.32
CA ASN A 60 -6.78 23.16 -14.85
C ASN A 60 -5.78 22.14 -14.31
N ILE A 61 -5.83 21.82 -13.01
CA ILE A 61 -4.87 20.90 -12.40
C ILE A 61 -5.16 19.44 -12.77
N LEU A 62 -6.43 19.06 -12.86
CA LEU A 62 -6.82 17.72 -13.33
C LEU A 62 -6.32 17.45 -14.76
N ILE A 63 -6.49 18.41 -15.67
CA ILE A 63 -6.00 18.24 -17.05
C ILE A 63 -4.47 18.16 -17.07
N LYS A 64 -3.75 18.94 -16.25
CA LYS A 64 -2.27 18.84 -16.15
C LYS A 64 -1.79 17.45 -15.76
N ASN A 65 -2.38 16.87 -14.71
CA ASN A 65 -2.03 15.51 -14.24
C ASN A 65 -2.31 14.44 -15.32
N ILE A 66 -3.45 14.54 -16.01
CA ILE A 66 -3.79 13.64 -17.11
C ILE A 66 -2.75 13.77 -18.24
N LEU A 67 -2.37 14.99 -18.59
CA LEU A 67 -1.38 15.23 -19.63
C LEU A 67 0.03 14.82 -19.25
N ASP A 68 0.43 14.93 -17.98
CA ASP A 68 1.75 14.44 -17.55
C ASP A 68 1.92 12.95 -17.87
N SER A 69 0.86 12.17 -17.73
CA SER A 69 0.86 10.76 -18.13
C SER A 69 0.98 10.59 -19.65
N PHE A 70 0.13 11.25 -20.44
CA PHE A 70 0.10 11.03 -21.90
C PHE A 70 1.29 11.66 -22.64
N ILE A 71 1.62 12.91 -22.31
CA ILE A 71 2.77 13.62 -22.89
C ILE A 71 4.05 12.99 -22.40
N GLY A 72 4.11 12.63 -21.12
CA GLY A 72 5.22 11.87 -20.56
C GLY A 72 5.42 10.54 -21.27
N GLY A 73 4.34 9.82 -21.59
CA GLY A 73 4.40 8.56 -22.32
C GLY A 73 4.98 8.73 -23.71
N ILE A 74 4.53 9.75 -24.45
CA ILE A 74 5.07 10.07 -25.78
C ILE A 74 6.55 10.48 -25.69
N ALA A 75 6.91 11.38 -24.78
CA ALA A 75 8.27 11.87 -24.62
C ALA A 75 9.25 10.75 -24.20
N TYR A 76 8.81 9.90 -23.26
CA TYR A 76 9.59 8.77 -22.78
C TYR A 76 9.73 7.67 -23.84
N TYR A 77 8.68 7.43 -24.64
CA TYR A 77 8.73 6.55 -25.81
C TYR A 77 9.73 7.04 -26.86
N VAL A 78 9.61 8.29 -27.33
CA VAL A 78 10.40 8.80 -28.45
C VAL A 78 11.87 8.97 -28.06
N ILE A 79 12.14 9.54 -26.88
CA ILE A 79 13.50 9.93 -26.47
C ILE A 79 13.89 9.35 -25.11
N GLY A 80 13.01 9.45 -24.11
CA GLY A 80 13.41 9.26 -22.72
C GLY A 80 13.98 7.89 -22.40
N TYR A 81 13.35 6.78 -22.81
CA TYR A 81 13.90 5.45 -22.53
C TYR A 81 15.26 5.23 -23.19
N GLY A 82 15.46 5.79 -24.40
CA GLY A 82 16.73 5.68 -25.10
C GLY A 82 17.87 6.44 -24.40
N LEU A 83 17.57 7.60 -23.79
CA LEU A 83 18.54 8.32 -22.96
C LEU A 83 18.79 7.63 -21.61
N ALA A 84 17.80 6.96 -21.03
CA ALA A 84 17.92 6.29 -19.74
C ALA A 84 18.67 4.95 -19.83
N PHE A 85 18.27 4.09 -20.78
CA PHE A 85 18.69 2.67 -20.85
C PHE A 85 19.14 2.23 -22.26
N GLY A 86 19.40 3.20 -23.15
CA GLY A 86 19.94 2.94 -24.48
C GLY A 86 21.38 2.45 -24.44
N ALA A 87 21.72 1.46 -25.29
CA ALA A 87 23.08 0.93 -25.40
C ALA A 87 24.10 2.10 -25.52
N PRO A 88 25.00 2.25 -24.53
CA PRO A 88 25.92 3.37 -24.48
C PRO A 88 27.15 3.01 -25.31
N ASN A 89 27.55 3.88 -26.25
CA ASN A 89 28.84 3.77 -26.94
C ASN A 89 30.01 4.14 -26.00
N GLY A 90 30.01 3.63 -24.76
CA GLY A 90 30.96 3.97 -23.70
C GLY A 90 30.69 5.32 -23.01
N ASN A 91 29.53 5.95 -23.22
CA ASN A 91 29.17 7.21 -22.57
C ASN A 91 28.45 6.96 -21.22
N PRO A 92 29.04 7.35 -20.07
CA PRO A 92 28.42 7.13 -18.76
C PRO A 92 27.38 8.21 -18.39
N PHE A 93 27.13 9.20 -19.26
CA PHE A 93 26.25 10.33 -18.99
C PHE A 93 24.83 10.15 -19.54
N CYS A 94 24.66 9.49 -20.70
CA CYS A 94 23.36 9.17 -21.27
C CYS A 94 23.45 8.04 -22.30
N GLY A 95 22.36 7.28 -22.42
CA GLY A 95 22.19 6.25 -23.45
C GLY A 95 22.11 6.81 -24.87
N SER A 96 22.45 5.97 -25.84
CA SER A 96 22.53 6.34 -27.27
C SER A 96 21.77 5.42 -28.22
N GLY A 97 20.94 4.52 -27.69
CA GLY A 97 20.18 3.53 -28.46
C GLY A 97 18.71 3.46 -28.04
N TYR A 98 17.91 2.65 -28.72
CA TYR A 98 16.48 2.41 -28.40
C TYR A 98 15.55 3.64 -28.46
N PHE A 99 15.94 4.69 -29.20
CA PHE A 99 15.03 5.81 -29.49
C PHE A 99 13.78 5.32 -30.22
N ALA A 100 12.60 5.82 -29.84
CA ALA A 100 11.30 5.32 -30.28
C ALA A 100 11.15 3.79 -30.13
N MET A 101 11.81 3.22 -29.10
CA MET A 101 11.93 1.77 -28.85
C MET A 101 12.51 0.97 -30.04
N SER A 102 13.21 1.64 -30.96
CA SER A 102 13.81 0.99 -32.13
C SER A 102 14.85 -0.04 -31.70
N TYR A 103 14.71 -1.28 -32.17
CA TYR A 103 15.58 -2.41 -31.81
C TYR A 103 15.59 -2.77 -30.31
N LEU A 104 14.60 -2.32 -29.54
CA LEU A 104 14.45 -2.71 -28.13
C LEU A 104 14.01 -4.20 -28.06
N PRO A 105 14.72 -5.07 -27.31
CA PRO A 105 14.29 -6.45 -27.11
C PRO A 105 12.92 -6.53 -26.42
N GLU A 106 12.07 -7.48 -26.81
CA GLU A 106 10.73 -7.67 -26.25
C GLU A 106 10.74 -7.88 -24.73
N SER A 107 11.79 -8.52 -24.20
CA SER A 107 11.99 -8.73 -22.76
C SER A 107 12.12 -7.44 -21.95
N LYS A 108 12.36 -6.29 -22.60
CA LYS A 108 12.49 -4.98 -21.95
C LYS A 108 11.18 -4.16 -21.95
N PHE A 109 10.09 -4.67 -22.51
CA PHE A 109 8.82 -3.92 -22.57
C PHE A 109 8.17 -3.72 -21.19
N SER A 110 8.23 -4.73 -20.32
CA SER A 110 7.78 -4.60 -18.92
C SER A 110 8.60 -3.56 -18.16
N HIS A 111 9.93 -3.55 -18.35
CA HIS A 111 10.83 -2.54 -17.79
C HIS A 111 10.54 -1.14 -18.35
N TRP A 112 10.28 -1.00 -19.65
CA TRP A 112 9.88 0.27 -20.24
C TRP A 112 8.62 0.83 -19.57
N PHE A 113 7.59 0.00 -19.40
CA PHE A 113 6.34 0.42 -18.78
C PHE A 113 6.54 0.82 -17.32
N PHE A 114 7.32 0.06 -16.54
CA PHE A 114 7.65 0.40 -15.16
C PHE A 114 8.46 1.70 -15.03
N GLN A 115 9.44 1.95 -15.90
CA GLN A 115 10.25 3.16 -15.81
C GLN A 115 9.52 4.41 -16.34
N PHE A 116 8.59 4.25 -17.28
CA PHE A 116 7.73 5.33 -17.75
C PHE A 116 6.91 5.95 -16.61
N VAL A 117 6.33 5.10 -15.74
CA VAL A 117 5.46 5.62 -14.67
C VAL A 117 6.23 6.44 -13.63
N PHE A 118 7.53 6.18 -13.45
CA PHE A 118 8.43 7.00 -12.63
C PHE A 118 8.76 8.32 -13.31
N ALA A 119 9.02 8.31 -14.62
CA ALA A 119 9.21 9.54 -15.40
C ALA A 119 7.99 10.47 -15.31
N ALA A 120 6.78 9.90 -15.50
CA ALA A 120 5.53 10.63 -15.35
C ALA A 120 5.39 11.22 -13.93
N THR A 121 5.71 10.43 -12.90
CA THR A 121 5.70 10.89 -11.49
C THR A 121 6.62 12.09 -11.26
N ALA A 122 7.84 12.08 -11.82
CA ALA A 122 8.76 13.22 -11.71
C ALA A 122 8.17 14.51 -12.31
N SER A 123 7.40 14.41 -13.40
CA SER A 123 6.67 15.54 -13.99
C SER A 123 5.54 16.02 -13.08
N THR A 124 4.71 15.11 -12.59
CA THR A 124 3.53 15.42 -11.78
C THR A 124 3.90 16.09 -10.44
N ILE A 125 5.07 15.80 -9.85
CA ILE A 125 5.55 16.55 -8.67
C ILE A 125 5.58 18.07 -8.94
N VAL A 126 5.82 18.47 -10.19
CA VAL A 126 5.92 19.86 -10.61
C VAL A 126 4.53 20.48 -10.81
N SER A 127 3.51 19.75 -11.27
CA SER A 127 2.14 20.30 -11.47
C SER A 127 1.61 20.93 -10.19
N GLY A 128 1.71 20.23 -9.07
CA GLY A 128 1.24 20.70 -7.77
C GLY A 128 2.01 21.93 -7.31
N ALA A 129 3.33 21.94 -7.50
CA ALA A 129 4.17 23.08 -7.15
C ALA A 129 3.83 24.33 -7.96
N VAL A 130 3.46 24.21 -9.24
CA VAL A 130 3.13 25.35 -10.11
C VAL A 130 1.62 25.61 -10.23
N ALA A 131 0.81 24.94 -9.41
CA ALA A 131 -0.64 25.04 -9.44
C ALA A 131 -1.11 26.50 -9.32
N GLU A 132 -2.14 26.84 -10.10
CA GLU A 132 -2.74 28.17 -10.21
C GLU A 132 -1.83 29.29 -10.74
N ARG A 133 -0.59 28.99 -11.17
CA ARG A 133 0.40 29.99 -11.59
C ARG A 133 1.03 29.75 -12.96
N CYS A 134 1.10 28.51 -13.42
CA CYS A 134 1.70 28.18 -14.71
C CYS A 134 0.65 28.15 -15.84
N ASP A 135 0.96 28.86 -16.93
CA ASP A 135 0.23 28.72 -18.19
C ASP A 135 0.28 27.26 -18.68
N PHE A 136 -0.82 26.84 -19.28
CA PHE A 136 -1.00 25.45 -19.69
C PHE A 136 -0.09 25.04 -20.84
N LYS A 137 0.16 25.92 -21.82
CA LYS A 137 1.03 25.62 -22.98
C LYS A 137 2.48 25.48 -22.54
N ALA A 138 2.93 26.36 -21.63
CA ALA A 138 4.25 26.27 -21.04
C ALA A 138 4.42 24.96 -20.25
N TYR A 139 3.39 24.56 -19.51
CA TYR A 139 3.41 23.31 -18.75
C TYR A 139 3.53 22.08 -19.65
N ILE A 140 2.83 22.03 -20.78
CA ILE A 140 2.94 20.94 -21.76
C ILE A 140 4.38 20.79 -22.27
N ALA A 141 5.00 21.90 -22.69
CA ALA A 141 6.37 21.88 -23.19
C ALA A 141 7.34 21.41 -22.08
N TYR A 142 7.13 21.89 -20.86
CA TYR A 142 7.92 21.49 -19.71
C TYR A 142 7.77 19.99 -19.37
N SER A 143 6.54 19.48 -19.36
CA SER A 143 6.21 18.07 -19.11
C SER A 143 6.93 17.15 -20.10
N PHE A 144 6.96 17.52 -21.38
CA PHE A 144 7.75 16.81 -22.40
C PHE A 144 9.25 16.82 -22.10
N VAL A 145 9.80 17.97 -21.67
CA VAL A 145 11.24 18.12 -21.38
C VAL A 145 11.66 17.31 -20.15
N ILE A 146 10.88 17.36 -19.06
CA ILE A 146 11.25 16.63 -17.85
C ILE A 146 11.20 15.12 -18.07
N THR A 147 10.16 14.62 -18.72
CA THR A 147 9.97 13.19 -18.99
C THR A 147 10.84 12.65 -20.13
N GLY A 148 11.12 13.46 -21.15
CA GLY A 148 11.93 13.07 -22.31
C GLY A 148 13.42 13.32 -22.16
N PHE A 149 13.86 14.21 -21.27
CA PHE A 149 15.26 14.63 -21.16
C PHE A 149 15.81 14.69 -19.74
N LEU A 150 15.21 15.49 -18.83
CA LEU A 150 15.80 15.70 -17.49
C LEU A 150 15.82 14.43 -16.63
N TYR A 151 14.65 13.80 -16.44
CA TYR A 151 14.54 12.57 -15.66
C TYR A 151 15.36 11.41 -16.27
N PRO A 152 15.27 11.12 -17.58
CA PRO A 152 16.03 10.04 -18.19
C PRO A 152 17.54 10.11 -18.01
N ILE A 153 18.12 11.32 -18.07
CA ILE A 153 19.57 11.49 -17.88
C ILE A 153 19.96 11.16 -16.44
N VAL A 154 19.20 11.62 -15.45
CA VAL A 154 19.46 11.29 -14.04
C VAL A 154 19.25 9.80 -13.78
N SER A 155 18.21 9.21 -14.39
CA SER A 155 17.96 7.77 -14.36
C SER A 155 19.12 6.97 -14.94
N HIS A 156 19.69 7.38 -16.06
CA HIS A 156 20.88 6.74 -16.64
C HIS A 156 22.07 6.75 -15.69
N TRP A 157 22.33 7.87 -15.02
CA TRP A 157 23.47 7.99 -14.10
C TRP A 157 23.46 6.93 -13.02
N VAL A 158 22.26 6.58 -12.53
CA VAL A 158 22.07 5.77 -11.33
C VAL A 158 21.62 4.34 -11.63
N TRP A 159 20.67 4.15 -12.54
CA TRP A 159 19.99 2.86 -12.77
C TRP A 159 20.43 2.11 -14.03
N ASP A 160 21.27 2.70 -14.89
CA ASP A 160 21.93 1.93 -15.95
C ASP A 160 23.16 1.21 -15.38
N THR A 161 22.93 0.00 -14.85
CA THR A 161 23.91 -0.78 -14.08
C THR A 161 25.19 -1.05 -14.87
N GLY A 162 26.33 -0.62 -14.31
CA GLY A 162 27.65 -0.85 -14.90
C GLY A 162 28.05 0.12 -16.00
N VAL A 163 27.20 1.11 -16.31
CA VAL A 163 27.49 2.16 -17.30
C VAL A 163 27.37 3.55 -16.70
N GLY A 164 26.23 3.86 -16.06
CA GLY A 164 25.98 5.16 -15.45
C GLY A 164 27.10 5.55 -14.49
N TRP A 165 27.56 6.81 -14.54
CA TRP A 165 28.73 7.23 -13.74
C TRP A 165 28.53 7.11 -12.22
N LEU A 166 27.29 7.06 -11.72
CA LEU A 166 26.97 6.79 -10.31
C LEU A 166 26.68 5.31 -10.03
N SER A 167 26.37 4.50 -11.04
CA SER A 167 26.06 3.07 -10.89
C SER A 167 27.32 2.19 -10.77
N VAL A 168 28.49 2.70 -11.15
CA VAL A 168 29.78 1.99 -11.08
C VAL A 168 30.36 2.04 -9.66
N SER A 169 30.80 0.87 -9.15
CA SER A 169 31.46 0.78 -7.85
C SER A 169 32.83 1.44 -7.85
N ILE A 170 33.05 2.39 -6.95
CA ILE A 170 34.35 3.06 -6.78
C ILE A 170 35.14 2.25 -5.74
N THR A 171 36.12 1.47 -6.20
CA THR A 171 37.07 0.78 -5.32
C THR A 171 38.26 1.70 -5.01
N ALA A 172 38.51 2.00 -3.73
CA ALA A 172 39.74 2.69 -3.32
C ALA A 172 40.99 1.86 -3.69
N HIS A 173 42.12 2.53 -4.03
CA HIS A 173 43.39 1.91 -4.48
C HIS A 173 43.99 0.85 -3.52
N ASN A 174 43.47 0.73 -2.30
CA ASN A 174 43.87 -0.20 -1.25
C ASN A 174 42.80 -1.26 -0.93
N GLY A 175 41.74 -1.39 -1.74
CA GLY A 175 40.70 -2.40 -1.59
C GLY A 175 39.81 -2.27 -0.35
N ALA A 176 39.95 -1.17 0.41
CA ALA A 176 39.33 -1.04 1.73
C ALA A 176 37.91 -0.44 1.71
N LEU A 177 37.53 0.26 0.64
CA LEU A 177 36.20 0.86 0.47
C LEU A 177 35.81 0.74 -1.00
N ALA A 178 34.90 -0.19 -1.30
CA ALA A 178 34.12 -0.20 -2.52
C ALA A 178 32.73 0.32 -2.16
N SER A 179 32.33 1.49 -2.67
CA SER A 179 30.98 2.02 -2.46
C SER A 179 30.38 2.49 -3.78
N THR A 180 29.13 2.11 -4.00
CA THR A 180 28.28 2.62 -5.09
C THR A 180 27.32 3.68 -4.53
N PHE A 181 26.85 4.59 -5.38
CA PHE A 181 25.70 5.41 -5.05
C PHE A 181 24.46 4.51 -4.99
N HIS A 182 23.70 4.56 -3.88
CA HIS A 182 22.53 3.71 -3.66
C HIS A 182 21.25 4.55 -3.66
N ASP A 183 20.38 4.31 -4.62
CA ASP A 183 19.04 4.87 -4.69
C ASP A 183 18.11 3.83 -5.31
N PHE A 184 17.60 2.93 -4.48
CA PHE A 184 16.87 1.74 -4.92
C PHE A 184 15.58 2.07 -5.69
N ALA A 185 14.71 2.91 -5.13
CA ALA A 185 13.41 3.24 -5.72
C ALA A 185 13.26 4.70 -6.18
N GLY A 186 14.20 5.60 -5.89
CA GLY A 186 14.23 6.93 -6.52
C GLY A 186 13.98 8.11 -5.59
N SER A 187 14.47 8.10 -4.34
CA SER A 187 14.49 9.33 -3.53
C SER A 187 15.27 10.43 -4.25
N GLY A 188 16.40 10.07 -4.89
CA GLY A 188 17.20 10.98 -5.72
C GLY A 188 16.63 11.08 -7.14
N VAL A 189 16.59 9.96 -7.87
CA VAL A 189 16.30 9.91 -9.31
C VAL A 189 14.93 10.49 -9.64
N VAL A 190 13.89 10.15 -8.87
CA VAL A 190 12.52 10.62 -9.11
C VAL A 190 12.24 11.89 -8.29
N HIS A 191 12.39 11.79 -6.97
CA HIS A 191 11.85 12.82 -6.06
C HIS A 191 12.74 14.04 -5.91
N VAL A 192 14.08 13.91 -5.85
CA VAL A 192 14.98 15.08 -5.89
C VAL A 192 14.93 15.73 -7.26
N THR A 193 14.94 14.96 -8.36
CA THR A 193 14.78 15.53 -9.72
C THR A 193 13.50 16.35 -9.84
N GLY A 194 12.34 15.75 -9.53
CA GLY A 194 11.05 16.43 -9.57
C GLY A 194 10.96 17.59 -8.56
N GLY A 195 11.46 17.40 -7.34
CA GLY A 195 11.44 18.40 -6.27
C GLY A 195 12.32 19.62 -6.54
N CYS A 196 13.53 19.42 -7.07
CA CYS A 196 14.40 20.51 -7.52
C CYS A 196 13.76 21.29 -8.66
N ALA A 197 13.19 20.58 -9.65
CA ALA A 197 12.55 21.23 -10.78
C ALA A 197 11.28 21.99 -10.35
N ALA A 198 10.50 21.43 -9.42
CA ALA A 198 9.37 22.08 -8.76
C ALA A 198 9.79 23.34 -7.98
N PHE A 199 10.89 23.28 -7.23
CA PHE A 199 11.42 24.43 -6.49
C PHE A 199 11.84 25.56 -7.43
N VAL A 200 12.61 25.23 -8.49
CA VAL A 200 13.06 26.21 -9.50
C VAL A 200 11.85 26.82 -10.21
N ALA A 201 10.89 26.00 -10.64
CA ALA A 201 9.68 26.49 -11.31
C ALA A 201 8.85 27.40 -10.41
N ALA A 202 8.63 27.01 -9.14
CA ALA A 202 7.93 27.84 -8.16
C ALA A 202 8.67 29.15 -7.87
N ALA A 203 10.01 29.13 -7.88
CA ALA A 203 10.82 30.32 -7.66
C ALA A 203 10.77 31.30 -8.84
N ILE A 204 10.78 30.79 -10.08
CA ILE A 204 10.64 31.60 -11.30
C ILE A 204 9.24 32.23 -11.38
N LEU A 205 8.19 31.46 -11.10
CA LEU A 205 6.81 31.94 -11.17
C LEU A 205 6.45 32.93 -10.06
N GLY A 206 7.16 32.89 -8.94
CA GLY A 206 6.85 33.73 -7.77
C GLY A 206 5.57 33.29 -7.04
N PRO A 207 5.13 34.02 -6.01
CA PRO A 207 4.06 33.60 -5.11
C PRO A 207 2.68 33.66 -5.79
N ARG A 208 1.73 32.85 -5.29
CA ARG A 208 0.33 32.93 -5.73
C ARG A 208 -0.24 34.31 -5.43
N ILE A 209 -1.03 34.86 -6.35
CA ILE A 209 -1.78 36.11 -6.13
C ILE A 209 -2.66 35.95 -4.89
N GLY A 210 -2.51 36.87 -3.93
CA GLY A 210 -3.19 36.86 -2.63
C GLY A 210 -2.54 35.99 -1.55
N ARG A 211 -1.33 35.42 -1.79
CA ARG A 211 -0.61 34.62 -0.77
C ARG A 211 0.01 35.47 0.33
N PHE A 212 0.26 36.74 0.07
CA PHE A 212 0.79 37.69 1.04
C PHE A 212 -0.11 38.90 1.07
N ASP A 213 -0.36 39.42 2.26
CA ASP A 213 -1.08 40.67 2.45
C ASP A 213 -0.28 41.83 1.84
N ASP A 214 -0.95 42.69 1.09
CA ASP A 214 -0.27 43.72 0.29
C ASP A 214 0.42 44.79 1.15
N GLU A 215 -0.07 45.03 2.37
CA GLU A 215 0.46 46.04 3.29
C GLU A 215 1.50 45.46 4.24
N THR A 216 1.12 44.41 4.97
CA THR A 216 1.95 43.80 6.02
C THR A 216 2.98 42.82 5.47
N LYS A 217 2.83 42.38 4.22
CA LYS A 217 3.61 41.30 3.58
C LYS A 217 3.60 40.00 4.40
N LYS A 218 2.62 39.83 5.30
CA LYS A 218 2.42 38.61 6.08
C LYS A 218 1.76 37.54 5.20
N PRO A 219 2.10 36.26 5.40
CA PRO A 219 1.50 35.18 4.63
C PRO A 219 0.01 35.04 4.99
N LEU A 220 -0.83 34.98 3.95
CA LEU A 220 -2.25 34.67 4.03
C LEU A 220 -2.50 33.23 3.61
N ASP A 221 -3.35 32.54 4.34
CA ASP A 221 -3.68 31.15 4.04
C ASP A 221 -4.58 31.05 2.79
N ILE A 222 -4.14 30.31 1.77
CA ILE A 222 -4.96 30.00 0.60
C ILE A 222 -5.32 28.53 0.70
N ARG A 223 -6.50 28.28 1.26
CA ARG A 223 -7.00 26.93 1.50
C ARG A 223 -7.46 26.26 0.22
N GLY A 224 -7.24 24.96 0.16
CA GLY A 224 -7.85 24.08 -0.83
C GLY A 224 -9.37 24.08 -0.68
N HIS A 225 -10.08 23.72 -1.75
CA HIS A 225 -11.53 23.72 -1.75
C HIS A 225 -12.15 22.40 -1.25
N SER A 226 -11.37 21.30 -1.17
CA SER A 226 -11.92 20.00 -0.78
C SER A 226 -10.87 19.14 -0.08
N VAL A 227 -10.97 19.07 1.25
CA VAL A 227 -10.18 18.17 2.07
C VAL A 227 -10.46 16.70 1.76
N PRO A 228 -11.72 16.27 1.49
CA PRO A 228 -11.99 14.90 1.05
C PRO A 228 -11.26 14.56 -0.24
N LEU A 229 -11.26 15.45 -1.25
CA LEU A 229 -10.56 15.18 -2.50
C LEU A 229 -9.06 15.07 -2.28
N ALA A 230 -8.49 15.97 -1.46
CA ALA A 230 -7.09 15.91 -1.12
C ALA A 230 -6.72 14.61 -0.37
N SER A 231 -7.60 14.18 0.54
CA SER A 231 -7.42 12.95 1.32
C SER A 231 -7.52 11.69 0.45
N LEU A 232 -8.45 11.67 -0.52
CA LEU A 232 -8.55 10.58 -1.51
C LEU A 232 -7.23 10.45 -2.28
N GLY A 233 -6.69 11.59 -2.71
CA GLY A 233 -5.39 11.66 -3.36
C GLY A 233 -4.28 11.09 -2.48
N GLY A 234 -4.22 11.51 -1.21
CA GLY A 234 -3.27 10.99 -0.23
C GLY A 234 -3.32 9.47 -0.07
N PHE A 235 -4.52 8.89 0.12
CA PHE A 235 -4.67 7.44 0.22
C PHE A 235 -4.23 6.67 -1.02
N ILE A 236 -4.57 7.16 -2.21
CA ILE A 236 -4.15 6.54 -3.49
C ILE A 236 -2.63 6.62 -3.65
N LEU A 237 -2.01 7.73 -3.25
CA LEU A 237 -0.55 7.84 -3.25
C LEU A 237 0.08 6.83 -2.29
N PHE A 238 -0.42 6.71 -1.05
CA PHE A 238 0.08 5.71 -0.09
C PHE A 238 -0.03 4.28 -0.64
N PHE A 239 -1.17 3.95 -1.25
CA PHE A 239 -1.40 2.67 -1.93
C PHE A 239 -0.36 2.41 -3.03
N GLY A 240 -0.08 3.41 -3.88
CA GLY A 240 0.88 3.29 -4.96
C GLY A 240 2.34 3.22 -4.50
N PHE A 241 2.70 3.87 -3.38
CA PHE A 241 4.06 3.88 -2.84
C PHE A 241 4.58 2.47 -2.48
N PHE A 242 3.70 1.55 -2.09
CA PHE A 242 4.10 0.16 -1.85
C PHE A 242 4.58 -0.53 -3.12
N ALA A 243 3.88 -0.36 -4.23
CA ALA A 243 4.31 -0.90 -5.52
C ALA A 243 5.47 -0.12 -6.13
N PHE A 244 5.57 1.19 -5.84
CA PHE A 244 6.69 2.02 -6.25
C PHE A 244 8.00 1.50 -5.65
N ASN A 245 8.02 1.32 -4.33
CA ASN A 245 9.20 0.84 -3.62
C ASN A 245 9.40 -0.67 -3.85
N GLY A 246 8.38 -1.51 -3.67
CA GLY A 246 8.50 -2.96 -3.84
C GLY A 246 8.80 -3.38 -5.29
N GLY A 247 8.20 -2.72 -6.27
CA GLY A 247 8.42 -3.00 -7.70
C GLY A 247 9.83 -2.66 -8.19
N SER A 248 10.57 -1.82 -7.45
CA SER A 248 11.95 -1.46 -7.76
C SER A 248 12.95 -2.62 -7.60
N GLN A 249 12.51 -3.78 -7.09
CA GLN A 249 13.26 -5.03 -7.15
C GLN A 249 13.46 -5.54 -8.60
N LEU A 250 12.58 -5.17 -9.53
CA LEU A 250 12.58 -5.53 -10.95
C LEU A 250 12.43 -7.02 -11.29
N SER A 251 12.63 -7.94 -10.35
CA SER A 251 12.39 -9.38 -10.50
C SER A 251 11.66 -9.97 -9.29
N ILE A 252 11.06 -11.14 -9.49
CA ILE A 252 10.46 -11.96 -8.41
C ILE A 252 10.81 -13.44 -8.52
N SER A 253 11.51 -13.84 -9.58
CA SER A 253 11.75 -15.23 -9.91
C SER A 253 12.91 -15.87 -9.14
N ASN A 254 13.77 -15.08 -8.48
CA ASN A 254 14.93 -15.59 -7.75
C ASN A 254 14.65 -15.78 -6.26
N SER A 255 15.45 -16.64 -5.61
CA SER A 255 15.43 -16.80 -4.16
C SER A 255 15.81 -15.49 -3.48
N GLY A 256 14.99 -15.05 -2.51
CA GLY A 256 15.21 -13.82 -1.75
C GLY A 256 14.53 -12.57 -2.34
N ASP A 257 14.18 -12.56 -3.64
CA ASP A 257 13.52 -11.41 -4.27
C ASP A 257 12.26 -10.99 -3.50
N GLY A 258 11.41 -11.96 -3.12
CA GLY A 258 10.19 -11.68 -2.36
C GLY A 258 10.45 -11.08 -0.97
N SER A 259 11.59 -11.40 -0.34
CA SER A 259 11.98 -10.80 0.93
C SER A 259 12.40 -9.34 0.75
N VAL A 260 13.08 -9.01 -0.36
CA VAL A 260 13.45 -7.62 -0.71
C VAL A 260 12.19 -6.79 -1.00
N VAL A 261 11.24 -7.35 -1.76
CA VAL A 261 9.94 -6.69 -2.00
C VAL A 261 9.21 -6.42 -0.67
N ALA A 262 9.18 -7.42 0.22
CA ALA A 262 8.52 -7.29 1.50
C ALA A 262 9.18 -6.24 2.41
N ILE A 263 10.51 -6.25 2.56
CA ILE A 263 11.21 -5.26 3.39
C ILE A 263 11.04 -3.85 2.84
N ALA A 264 11.05 -3.67 1.51
CA ALA A 264 10.78 -2.38 0.88
C ALA A 264 9.40 -1.84 1.29
N MET A 265 8.35 -2.68 1.26
CA MET A 265 6.99 -2.28 1.66
C MET A 265 6.86 -2.01 3.15
N VAL A 266 7.46 -2.86 4.01
CA VAL A 266 7.51 -2.65 5.46
C VAL A 266 8.18 -1.32 5.81
N ASN A 267 9.36 -1.07 5.25
CA ASN A 267 10.09 0.18 5.48
C ASN A 267 9.31 1.40 4.97
N THR A 268 8.56 1.26 3.87
CA THR A 268 7.67 2.29 3.34
C THR A 268 6.60 2.69 4.34
N ILE A 269 5.84 1.72 4.89
CA ILE A 269 4.80 2.04 5.88
C ILE A 269 5.41 2.56 7.19
N LEU A 270 6.52 2.02 7.68
CA LEU A 270 7.12 2.47 8.94
C LEU A 270 7.66 3.89 8.86
N SER A 271 8.42 4.20 7.80
CA SER A 271 8.93 5.57 7.57
C SER A 271 7.78 6.56 7.41
N GLY A 272 6.78 6.23 6.58
CA GLY A 272 5.59 7.05 6.39
C GLY A 272 4.80 7.26 7.69
N SER A 273 4.65 6.21 8.49
CA SER A 273 3.92 6.27 9.77
C SER A 273 4.57 7.19 10.78
N VAL A 274 5.89 7.04 10.98
CA VAL A 274 6.64 7.90 11.90
C VAL A 274 6.63 9.33 11.38
N ALA A 275 6.83 9.54 10.08
CA ALA A 275 6.83 10.88 9.51
C ALA A 275 5.48 11.59 9.64
N ALA A 276 4.38 10.89 9.39
CA ALA A 276 3.03 11.43 9.58
C ALA A 276 2.76 11.79 11.04
N PHE A 277 3.09 10.90 11.98
CA PHE A 277 2.88 11.12 13.41
C PHE A 277 3.75 12.27 13.96
N VAL A 278 5.03 12.32 13.59
CA VAL A 278 5.94 13.40 13.99
C VAL A 278 5.50 14.73 13.39
N THR A 279 5.08 14.76 12.13
CA THR A 279 4.56 15.98 11.49
C THR A 279 3.30 16.48 12.19
N LEU A 280 2.39 15.57 12.55
CA LEU A 280 1.19 15.88 13.33
C LEU A 280 1.55 16.51 14.69
N LEU A 281 2.52 15.94 15.42
CA LEU A 281 2.99 16.48 16.70
C LEU A 281 3.68 17.84 16.56
N LEU A 282 4.58 17.99 15.58
CA LEU A 282 5.25 19.26 15.31
C LEU A 282 4.24 20.35 14.91
N GLY A 283 3.23 20.00 14.12
CA GLY A 283 2.12 20.89 13.80
C GLY A 283 1.37 21.35 15.06
N ARG A 284 1.10 20.42 15.99
CA ARG A 284 0.43 20.72 17.26
C ARG A 284 1.27 21.54 18.24
N ILE A 285 2.60 21.41 18.21
CA ILE A 285 3.51 22.25 19.01
C ILE A 285 3.49 23.69 18.47
N ARG A 286 3.40 23.85 17.15
CA ARG A 286 3.46 25.16 16.48
C ARG A 286 2.12 25.89 16.45
N GLY A 287 1.01 25.18 16.53
CA GLY A 287 -0.33 25.75 16.46
C GLY A 287 -1.35 24.98 17.31
N PRO A 288 -2.51 25.58 17.60
CA PRO A 288 -3.51 24.98 18.47
C PRO A 288 -4.22 23.75 17.86
N HIS A 289 -4.06 23.51 16.56
CA HIS A 289 -4.88 22.57 15.79
C HIS A 289 -4.11 21.38 15.23
N TRP A 290 -4.83 20.28 15.00
CA TRP A 290 -4.33 19.07 14.35
C TRP A 290 -4.64 19.11 12.84
N SER A 291 -3.64 19.23 11.97
CA SER A 291 -3.87 19.39 10.53
C SER A 291 -3.81 18.05 9.76
N LEU A 292 -4.84 17.78 8.98
CA LEU A 292 -4.93 16.58 8.14
C LEU A 292 -3.96 16.64 6.97
N LEU A 293 -3.98 17.75 6.21
CA LEU A 293 -3.11 17.90 5.04
C LEU A 293 -1.62 17.88 5.40
N GLN A 294 -1.23 18.44 6.55
CA GLN A 294 0.15 18.32 7.03
C GLN A 294 0.51 16.88 7.36
N THR A 295 -0.41 16.12 7.97
CA THR A 295 -0.21 14.70 8.28
C THR A 295 -0.04 13.87 7.02
N ILE A 296 -0.87 14.11 5.99
CA ILE A 296 -0.75 13.46 4.67
C ILE A 296 0.62 13.74 4.05
N ASN A 297 0.98 15.02 3.95
CA ASN A 297 2.25 15.42 3.33
C ASN A 297 3.46 14.95 4.13
N GLY A 298 3.38 14.93 5.46
CA GLY A 298 4.39 14.36 6.33
C GLY A 298 4.59 12.86 6.10
N GLY A 299 3.48 12.11 5.98
CA GLY A 299 3.52 10.69 5.62
C GLY A 299 4.15 10.45 4.25
N LEU A 300 3.75 11.23 3.23
CA LEU A 300 4.37 11.19 1.90
C LEU A 300 5.87 11.51 1.96
N ALA A 301 6.27 12.51 2.75
CA ALA A 301 7.69 12.85 2.92
C ALA A 301 8.50 11.68 3.52
N GLY A 302 7.94 10.94 4.48
CA GLY A 302 8.55 9.72 5.02
C GLY A 302 8.67 8.61 3.98
N MET A 303 7.61 8.36 3.21
CA MET A 303 7.61 7.35 2.15
C MET A 303 8.61 7.68 1.03
N VAL A 304 8.74 8.96 0.67
CA VAL A 304 9.74 9.47 -0.29
C VAL A 304 11.16 9.33 0.25
N ALA A 305 11.38 9.64 1.53
CA ALA A 305 12.71 9.63 2.12
C ALA A 305 13.32 8.22 2.23
N ILE A 306 12.48 7.19 2.34
CA ILE A 306 12.94 5.80 2.44
C ILE A 306 13.18 5.14 1.08
N CYS A 307 12.69 5.70 -0.04
CA CYS A 307 12.82 5.09 -1.38
C CYS A 307 14.28 4.70 -1.73
N ALA A 308 15.27 5.50 -1.35
CA ALA A 308 16.66 5.22 -1.68
C ALA A 308 17.21 3.95 -1.00
N GLY A 309 16.75 3.61 0.22
CA GLY A 309 17.31 2.51 1.01
C GLY A 309 16.25 1.56 1.56
N CYS A 310 15.06 1.52 0.99
CA CYS A 310 13.96 0.71 1.51
C CYS A 310 14.24 -0.81 1.43
N ASP A 311 15.17 -1.23 0.57
CA ASP A 311 15.66 -2.60 0.40
C ASP A 311 16.70 -3.02 1.45
N VAL A 312 17.59 -2.11 1.86
CA VAL A 312 18.76 -2.44 2.71
C VAL A 312 18.67 -1.93 4.16
N VAL A 313 17.75 -1.01 4.46
CA VAL A 313 17.61 -0.43 5.80
C VAL A 313 16.81 -1.37 6.70
N TYR A 314 17.26 -1.56 7.94
CA TYR A 314 16.45 -2.27 8.94
C TYR A 314 15.19 -1.49 9.31
N PRO A 315 14.08 -2.16 9.69
CA PRO A 315 12.82 -1.52 10.08
C PRO A 315 12.93 -0.36 11.09
N TRP A 316 13.80 -0.50 12.11
CA TRP A 316 14.04 0.59 13.09
C TRP A 316 14.75 1.80 12.45
N GLY A 317 15.61 1.57 11.46
CA GLY A 317 16.28 2.63 10.69
C GLY A 317 15.30 3.38 9.80
N ALA A 318 14.30 2.69 9.23
CA ALA A 318 13.22 3.32 8.47
C ALA A 318 12.41 4.29 9.35
N CYS A 319 12.14 3.93 10.62
CA CYS A 319 11.53 4.83 11.60
C CYS A 319 12.37 6.10 11.83
N ILE A 320 13.69 5.98 11.92
CA ILE A 320 14.60 7.13 12.09
C ILE A 320 14.57 8.04 10.85
N ILE A 321 14.62 7.45 9.64
CA ILE A 321 14.52 8.20 8.39
C ILE A 321 13.19 8.96 8.33
N GLY A 322 12.08 8.31 8.68
CA GLY A 322 10.76 8.95 8.76
C GLY A 322 10.72 10.13 9.75
N PHE A 323 11.34 9.98 10.92
CA PHE A 323 11.46 11.06 11.91
C PHE A 323 12.19 12.29 11.33
N PHE A 324 13.35 12.10 10.69
CA PHE A 324 14.09 13.21 10.09
C PHE A 324 13.41 13.77 8.85
N ALA A 325 12.69 12.95 8.07
CA ALA A 325 11.90 13.40 6.95
C ALA A 325 10.80 14.38 7.39
N ALA A 326 10.11 14.10 8.50
CA ALA A 326 9.11 15.01 9.07
C ALA A 326 9.71 16.35 9.53
N ILE A 327 10.88 16.31 10.17
CA ILE A 327 11.60 17.53 10.57
C ILE A 327 11.98 18.32 9.31
N SER A 328 12.58 17.66 8.32
CA SER A 328 12.99 18.29 7.06
C SER A 328 11.81 18.94 6.35
N TYR A 329 10.70 18.21 6.18
CA TYR A 329 9.44 18.72 5.62
C TYR A 329 8.96 19.98 6.38
N THR A 330 8.92 19.89 7.70
CA THR A 330 8.46 21.00 8.56
C THR A 330 9.40 22.21 8.43
N CYS A 331 10.71 22.02 8.43
CA CYS A 331 11.70 23.07 8.25
C CYS A 331 11.62 23.72 6.87
N TRP A 332 11.49 22.93 5.81
CA TRP A 332 11.34 23.43 4.44
C TRP A 332 10.06 24.26 4.27
N SER A 333 8.95 23.81 4.87
CA SER A 333 7.70 24.58 4.86
C SER A 333 7.86 25.97 5.50
N MET A 334 8.70 26.08 6.54
CA MET A 334 9.03 27.37 7.18
C MET A 334 9.97 28.21 6.32
N LEU A 335 11.03 27.59 5.79
CA LEU A 335 12.03 28.26 4.98
C LEU A 335 11.38 28.89 3.74
N LEU A 336 10.51 28.16 3.05
CA LEU A 336 9.78 28.69 1.89
C LEU A 336 8.86 29.87 2.23
N LEU A 337 8.25 29.85 3.42
CA LEU A 337 7.45 30.97 3.92
C LEU A 337 8.33 32.20 4.22
N ALA A 338 9.52 31.97 4.79
CA ALA A 338 10.47 33.00 5.21
C ALA A 338 11.19 33.65 4.03
N LEU A 339 11.56 32.87 3.00
CA LEU A 339 12.25 33.35 1.80
C LEU A 339 11.40 34.31 0.95
N LYS A 340 10.11 34.48 1.26
CA LYS A 340 9.17 35.40 0.59
C LYS A 340 9.20 35.30 -0.93
N ILE A 341 9.67 34.19 -1.52
CA ILE A 341 10.32 34.12 -2.85
C ILE A 341 9.85 35.27 -3.75
N SER A 342 10.57 36.39 -3.62
CA SER A 342 10.10 37.71 -4.02
C SER A 342 10.80 38.06 -5.32
N THR A 343 10.06 38.00 -6.43
CA THR A 343 10.50 38.50 -7.73
C THR A 343 10.34 40.02 -7.78
N THR A 344 11.30 40.75 -7.21
CA THR A 344 11.45 42.18 -7.54
C THR A 344 12.62 42.49 -8.47
N ARG A 345 13.39 41.49 -8.96
CA ARG A 345 14.57 41.77 -9.82
C ARG A 345 14.87 40.81 -10.97
N LEU A 346 13.91 40.05 -11.50
CA LEU A 346 14.18 39.17 -12.67
C LEU A 346 13.36 39.48 -13.94
N THR A 347 12.56 40.55 -13.97
CA THR A 347 11.77 40.95 -15.15
C THR A 347 12.45 41.93 -16.09
N ARG A 348 13.78 42.11 -16.02
CA ARG A 348 14.52 42.90 -17.03
C ARG A 348 15.80 42.19 -17.45
N TRP A 349 15.68 41.20 -18.31
CA TRP A 349 16.77 40.86 -19.22
C TRP A 349 16.47 41.49 -20.59
N PRO A 350 17.20 42.54 -21.01
CA PRO A 350 17.16 42.99 -22.39
C PRO A 350 17.81 41.92 -23.26
N CYS A 351 17.00 41.34 -24.15
CA CYS A 351 17.45 40.51 -25.24
C CYS A 351 18.35 41.37 -26.14
N THR A 352 19.67 41.24 -26.00
CA THR A 352 20.64 41.78 -26.95
C THR A 352 21.41 40.62 -27.53
N THR A 353 21.11 40.34 -28.80
CA THR A 353 21.86 39.48 -29.69
C THR A 353 23.28 40.03 -29.83
N ALA A 354 24.27 39.29 -29.35
CA ALA A 354 25.67 39.51 -29.68
C ALA A 354 26.20 38.24 -30.37
N GLU A 355 26.39 38.36 -31.69
CA GLU A 355 27.19 37.46 -32.49
C GLU A 355 28.62 37.43 -31.95
N VAL A 356 29.21 36.23 -31.82
CA VAL A 356 30.67 36.08 -31.68
C VAL A 356 31.14 35.12 -32.77
N SER A 357 31.81 35.71 -33.74
CA SER A 357 32.61 35.11 -34.80
C SER A 357 33.84 34.41 -34.22
N GLY A 358 34.29 33.36 -34.93
CA GLY A 358 35.28 32.40 -34.43
C GLY A 358 36.74 32.84 -34.49
N ALA A 359 37.60 31.97 -33.96
CA ALA A 359 38.96 31.75 -34.43
C ALA A 359 39.47 30.40 -33.92
N SER A 360 40.13 29.68 -34.82
CA SER A 360 40.77 28.39 -34.66
C SER A 360 42.17 28.51 -34.04
N SER A 361 42.63 27.48 -33.33
CA SER A 361 43.98 26.95 -33.54
C SER A 361 44.16 25.56 -32.91
N ARG A 362 44.63 24.64 -33.74
CA ARG A 362 45.03 23.26 -33.47
C ARG A 362 46.27 23.21 -32.57
N ARG A 363 46.41 22.12 -31.80
CA ARG A 363 47.64 21.28 -31.72
C ARG A 363 47.29 19.95 -31.07
N GLY A 364 47.51 18.85 -31.81
CA GLY A 364 47.29 17.49 -31.36
C GLY A 364 48.53 16.85 -30.77
N ILE A 365 48.32 15.76 -30.04
CA ILE A 365 49.30 14.70 -29.81
C ILE A 365 48.53 13.37 -29.91
N VAL A 366 48.98 12.53 -30.84
CA VAL A 366 48.48 11.19 -31.17
C VAL A 366 49.37 10.18 -30.45
N MET A 367 48.79 9.17 -29.79
CA MET A 367 49.47 7.91 -29.52
C MET A 367 48.54 6.76 -29.95
N THR A 368 49.07 5.97 -30.87
CA THR A 368 48.44 4.82 -31.54
C THR A 368 48.61 3.53 -30.74
N PHE A 369 47.57 2.69 -30.76
CA PHE A 369 47.63 1.28 -30.41
C PHE A 369 48.37 0.48 -31.49
N ASP A 370 49.11 -0.56 -31.08
CA ASP A 370 49.49 -1.66 -31.95
C ASP A 370 49.12 -3.00 -31.30
N GLN A 371 48.45 -3.82 -32.10
CA GLN A 371 48.01 -5.18 -31.82
C GLN A 371 48.44 -5.98 -33.05
N GLN A 372 49.41 -6.89 -32.89
CA GLN A 372 49.70 -7.89 -33.92
C GLN A 372 49.86 -9.30 -33.35
N SER A 373 49.15 -10.18 -34.04
CA SER A 373 49.06 -11.62 -33.96
C SER A 373 50.03 -12.29 -34.95
N GLY A 374 50.40 -13.55 -34.68
CA GLY A 374 50.98 -14.49 -35.66
C GLY A 374 51.42 -15.79 -34.97
N LEU A 375 50.71 -16.93 -35.12
CA LEU A 375 50.69 -17.94 -36.20
C LEU A 375 51.89 -18.93 -36.25
N PHE A 376 51.59 -20.18 -35.88
CA PHE A 376 51.91 -21.50 -36.51
C PHE A 376 53.29 -22.22 -36.47
N LEU A 377 53.13 -23.56 -36.53
CA LEU A 377 54.02 -24.69 -36.88
C LEU A 377 54.96 -25.27 -35.80
N ALA A 378 55.32 -26.57 -35.75
CA ALA A 378 54.73 -27.89 -36.03
C ALA A 378 55.86 -28.96 -35.85
N VAL A 379 55.44 -30.22 -35.68
CA VAL A 379 56.13 -31.50 -36.04
C VAL A 379 56.96 -32.25 -34.98
N GLN A 380 56.44 -33.45 -34.70
CA GLN A 380 57.07 -34.65 -34.16
C GLN A 380 57.86 -35.42 -35.24
N LEU A 381 58.95 -36.13 -34.89
CA LEU A 381 59.17 -37.58 -35.13
C LEU A 381 60.66 -38.03 -35.17
N VAL A 382 60.87 -39.26 -34.66
CA VAL A 382 61.66 -40.41 -35.17
C VAL A 382 62.71 -40.98 -34.19
N GLY A 383 62.63 -42.31 -33.99
CA GLY A 383 63.75 -43.20 -33.64
C GLY A 383 63.34 -44.69 -33.65
N VAL A 384 63.94 -45.52 -34.51
CA VAL A 384 63.64 -46.95 -34.78
C VAL A 384 64.94 -47.80 -34.74
N LEU A 385 64.77 -49.12 -34.53
CA LEU A 385 65.61 -50.31 -34.89
C LEU A 385 66.42 -50.95 -33.73
N ALA A 386 66.64 -52.26 -33.58
CA ALA A 386 66.17 -53.58 -34.13
C ALA A 386 66.86 -54.70 -33.25
N ILE A 387 66.46 -55.99 -33.13
CA ILE A 387 66.78 -57.16 -34.01
C ILE A 387 66.32 -58.53 -33.38
N THR A 388 65.61 -59.33 -34.20
CA THR A 388 65.47 -60.82 -34.44
C THR A 388 65.29 -61.97 -33.40
N ALA A 389 64.22 -62.75 -33.67
CA ALA A 389 64.06 -64.21 -33.92
C ALA A 389 64.31 -65.31 -32.85
N TRP A 390 63.30 -66.18 -32.57
CA TRP A 390 63.25 -67.60 -33.00
C TRP A 390 61.94 -68.36 -32.62
N SER A 391 61.58 -69.31 -33.49
CA SER A 391 60.79 -70.57 -33.37
C SER A 391 59.39 -70.63 -32.72
N GLY A 392 58.44 -71.19 -33.47
CA GLY A 392 57.08 -71.52 -33.05
C GLY A 392 56.91 -72.92 -32.43
N GLY A 393 55.65 -73.25 -32.10
CA GLY A 393 55.25 -74.62 -31.82
C GLY A 393 54.44 -74.91 -30.56
N VAL A 394 53.73 -73.94 -29.93
CA VAL A 394 52.75 -74.20 -28.83
C VAL A 394 51.47 -73.34 -28.96
N SER A 395 51.27 -72.71 -30.11
CA SER A 395 50.52 -71.45 -30.23
C SER A 395 49.01 -71.55 -30.50
N ILE A 396 48.34 -72.69 -30.25
CA ILE A 396 46.88 -72.79 -30.51
C ILE A 396 46.07 -72.85 -29.20
N ILE A 397 46.57 -73.51 -28.15
CA ILE A 397 45.85 -73.61 -26.87
C ILE A 397 46.21 -72.44 -25.92
N VAL A 398 47.49 -72.04 -25.87
CA VAL A 398 47.94 -70.90 -25.04
C VAL A 398 47.49 -69.56 -25.63
N PHE A 399 47.44 -69.41 -26.95
CA PHE A 399 46.85 -68.21 -27.59
C PHE A 399 45.33 -68.13 -27.44
N GLY A 400 44.64 -69.27 -27.36
CA GLY A 400 43.20 -69.32 -27.06
C GLY A 400 42.90 -68.83 -25.63
N ILE A 401 43.65 -69.31 -24.64
CA ILE A 401 43.52 -68.89 -23.24
C ILE A 401 44.00 -67.44 -23.03
N LEU A 402 45.10 -67.02 -23.65
CA LEU A 402 45.56 -65.62 -23.59
C LEU A 402 44.62 -64.66 -24.33
N ARG A 403 43.99 -65.06 -25.46
CA ARG A 403 42.92 -64.26 -26.09
C ARG A 403 41.70 -64.16 -25.19
N LEU A 404 41.27 -65.24 -24.55
CA LEU A 404 40.16 -65.23 -23.58
C LEU A 404 40.49 -64.34 -22.37
N LEU A 405 41.67 -64.47 -21.76
CA LEU A 405 42.10 -63.61 -20.64
C LEU A 405 42.26 -62.14 -21.05
N LYS A 406 42.70 -61.86 -22.29
CA LYS A 406 42.77 -60.49 -22.84
C LYS A 406 41.38 -59.94 -23.12
N VAL A 407 40.44 -60.76 -23.60
CA VAL A 407 39.02 -60.40 -23.76
C VAL A 407 38.36 -60.18 -22.39
N PHE A 408 38.63 -61.00 -21.38
CA PHE A 408 38.14 -60.79 -20.01
C PHE A 408 38.74 -59.55 -19.35
N ARG A 409 40.04 -59.27 -19.55
CA ARG A 409 40.70 -58.06 -19.04
C ARG A 409 40.16 -56.79 -19.71
N VAL A 410 40.03 -56.81 -21.03
CA VAL A 410 39.43 -55.73 -21.81
C VAL A 410 37.97 -55.54 -21.41
N SER A 411 37.18 -56.62 -21.28
CA SER A 411 35.80 -56.57 -20.77
C SER A 411 35.70 -55.96 -19.37
N ARG A 412 36.59 -56.32 -18.44
CA ARG A 412 36.65 -55.72 -17.10
C ARG A 412 37.04 -54.24 -17.14
N GLU A 413 37.98 -53.85 -17.98
CA GLU A 413 38.38 -52.45 -18.16
C GLU A 413 37.24 -51.61 -18.77
N TYR A 414 36.51 -52.16 -19.75
CA TYR A 414 35.29 -51.54 -20.29
C TYR A 414 34.17 -51.45 -19.25
N GLU A 415 33.99 -52.48 -18.42
CA GLU A 415 33.01 -52.47 -17.33
C GLU A 415 33.36 -51.45 -16.24
N ILE A 416 34.63 -51.35 -15.84
CA ILE A 416 35.10 -50.35 -14.88
C ILE A 416 34.98 -48.94 -15.46
N LYS A 417 35.33 -48.75 -16.73
CA LYS A 417 35.18 -47.45 -17.42
C LYS A 417 33.70 -47.07 -17.52
N ALA A 418 32.82 -48.00 -17.89
CA ALA A 418 31.38 -47.79 -17.92
C ALA A 418 30.81 -47.46 -16.53
N ARG A 419 31.21 -48.18 -15.48
CA ARG A 419 30.81 -47.89 -14.08
C ARG A 419 31.29 -46.51 -13.63
N ARG A 420 32.52 -46.10 -13.96
CA ARG A 420 33.06 -44.76 -13.64
C ARG A 420 32.30 -43.66 -14.36
N THR A 421 32.02 -43.83 -15.66
CA THR A 421 31.22 -42.88 -16.44
C THR A 421 29.78 -42.80 -15.91
N MET A 422 29.18 -43.92 -15.51
CA MET A 422 27.85 -43.92 -14.89
C MET A 422 27.84 -43.21 -13.52
N ALA A 423 28.88 -43.40 -12.70
CA ALA A 423 28.99 -42.71 -11.42
C ALA A 423 29.13 -41.18 -11.61
N SER A 424 29.97 -40.74 -12.54
CA SER A 424 30.13 -39.30 -12.85
C SER A 424 28.87 -38.68 -13.45
N SER A 425 28.15 -39.40 -14.31
CA SER A 425 26.87 -38.94 -14.86
C SER A 425 25.77 -38.87 -13.79
N ALA A 426 25.75 -39.81 -12.83
CA ALA A 426 24.81 -39.81 -11.72
C ALA A 426 25.10 -38.66 -10.73
N GLU A 427 26.37 -38.36 -10.46
CA GLU A 427 26.77 -37.20 -9.65
C GLU A 427 26.37 -35.87 -10.30
N LEU A 428 26.65 -35.71 -11.61
CA LEU A 428 26.26 -34.51 -12.37
C LEU A 428 24.73 -34.32 -12.40
N LEU A 429 23.99 -35.42 -12.59
CA LEU A 429 22.53 -35.43 -12.56
C LEU A 429 22.01 -35.04 -11.18
N ASN A 430 22.54 -35.63 -10.11
CA ASN A 430 22.14 -35.32 -8.75
C ASN A 430 22.44 -33.87 -8.42
N GLY A 431 23.61 -33.35 -8.80
CA GLY A 431 23.96 -31.94 -8.67
C GLY A 431 22.96 -31.02 -9.36
N THR A 432 22.67 -31.28 -10.65
CA THR A 432 21.70 -30.45 -11.40
C THR A 432 20.28 -30.56 -10.82
N LEU A 433 19.87 -31.74 -10.36
CA LEU A 433 18.57 -31.92 -9.72
C LEU A 433 18.46 -31.13 -8.41
N GLN A 434 19.52 -31.08 -7.61
CA GLN A 434 19.56 -30.27 -6.39
C GLN A 434 19.52 -28.77 -6.70
N GLU A 435 20.27 -28.32 -7.71
CA GLU A 435 20.22 -26.93 -8.19
C GLU A 435 18.80 -26.54 -8.61
N LEU A 436 18.13 -27.38 -9.42
CA LEU A 436 16.76 -27.15 -9.87
C LEU A 436 15.77 -27.11 -8.70
N LYS A 437 15.92 -28.02 -7.72
CA LYS A 437 15.08 -28.02 -6.51
C LYS A 437 15.25 -26.73 -5.70
N THR A 438 16.48 -26.28 -5.52
CA THR A 438 16.77 -25.02 -4.81
C THR A 438 16.21 -23.82 -5.56
N GLN A 439 16.35 -23.78 -6.88
CA GLN A 439 15.77 -22.71 -7.72
C GLN A 439 14.25 -22.68 -7.59
N ILE A 440 13.56 -23.80 -7.81
CA ILE A 440 12.09 -23.87 -7.70
C ILE A 440 11.62 -23.46 -6.31
N ARG A 441 12.29 -23.94 -5.26
CA ARG A 441 11.96 -23.55 -3.89
C ARG A 441 12.10 -22.04 -3.68
N GLY A 442 13.21 -21.46 -4.13
CA GLY A 442 13.44 -20.02 -4.05
C GLY A 442 12.39 -19.20 -4.80
N THR A 443 12.05 -19.62 -6.02
CA THR A 443 10.97 -19.00 -6.81
C THR A 443 9.63 -19.09 -6.08
N ASN A 444 9.28 -20.25 -5.51
CA ASN A 444 8.03 -20.43 -4.78
C ASN A 444 7.94 -19.51 -3.55
N GLU A 445 9.01 -19.41 -2.74
CA GLU A 445 9.07 -18.52 -1.58
C GLU A 445 8.90 -17.04 -1.98
N SER A 446 9.51 -16.63 -3.10
CA SER A 446 9.35 -15.27 -3.64
C SER A 446 7.95 -15.02 -4.21
N LEU A 447 7.34 -16.01 -4.87
CA LEU A 447 5.96 -15.92 -5.37
C LEU A 447 4.94 -15.78 -4.25
N ASP A 448 5.08 -16.53 -3.17
CA ASP A 448 4.20 -16.43 -2.00
C ASP A 448 4.31 -15.04 -1.36
N SER A 449 5.53 -14.51 -1.26
CA SER A 449 5.76 -13.15 -0.75
C SER A 449 5.14 -12.09 -1.65
N PHE A 450 5.30 -12.19 -2.98
CA PHE A 450 4.67 -11.27 -3.93
C PHE A 450 3.15 -11.34 -3.90
N PHE A 451 2.58 -12.53 -3.85
CA PHE A 451 1.14 -12.73 -3.67
C PHE A 451 0.65 -12.03 -2.40
N LEU A 452 1.30 -12.29 -1.28
CA LEU A 452 0.89 -11.78 0.02
C LEU A 452 1.03 -10.26 0.12
N CYS A 453 2.13 -9.70 -0.38
CA CYS A 453 2.34 -8.26 -0.51
C CYS A 453 1.29 -7.58 -1.41
N THR A 454 0.95 -8.19 -2.55
CA THR A 454 -0.07 -7.65 -3.46
C THR A 454 -1.45 -7.64 -2.81
N MET A 455 -1.81 -8.72 -2.12
CA MET A 455 -3.06 -8.79 -1.36
C MET A 455 -3.08 -7.77 -0.22
N ALA A 456 -1.98 -7.61 0.51
CA ALA A 456 -1.85 -6.62 1.58
C ALA A 456 -2.00 -5.18 1.08
N ILE A 457 -1.47 -4.85 -0.10
CA ILE A 457 -1.64 -3.51 -0.72
C ILE A 457 -3.13 -3.22 -0.99
N VAL A 458 -3.87 -4.19 -1.51
CA VAL A 458 -5.31 -4.05 -1.77
C VAL A 458 -6.10 -3.97 -0.45
N VAL A 459 -5.74 -4.75 0.56
CA VAL A 459 -6.36 -4.67 1.89
C VAL A 459 -6.05 -3.34 2.57
N TYR A 460 -4.83 -2.80 2.44
CA TYR A 460 -4.49 -1.46 2.92
C TYR A 460 -5.42 -0.40 2.30
N PHE A 461 -5.77 -0.54 1.02
CA PHE A 461 -6.69 0.39 0.37
C PHE A 461 -8.10 0.39 0.98
N MET A 462 -8.49 -0.64 1.74
CA MET A 462 -9.73 -0.62 2.54
C MET A 462 -9.74 0.52 3.56
N GLN A 463 -8.59 1.01 4.03
CA GLN A 463 -8.51 2.18 4.91
C GLN A 463 -9.09 3.44 4.23
N CYS A 464 -8.86 3.58 2.92
CA CYS A 464 -9.55 4.59 2.11
C CYS A 464 -11.05 4.30 2.05
N GLY A 465 -11.44 3.04 1.92
CA GLY A 465 -12.84 2.61 1.95
C GLY A 465 -13.58 3.05 3.22
N PHE A 466 -13.03 2.76 4.40
CA PHE A 466 -13.57 3.20 5.69
C PHE A 466 -13.63 4.72 5.79
N ALA A 467 -12.54 5.41 5.43
CA ALA A 467 -12.48 6.87 5.48
C ALA A 467 -13.62 7.55 4.70
N PHE A 468 -13.91 7.07 3.49
CA PHE A 468 -14.94 7.66 2.63
C PHE A 468 -16.35 7.20 2.96
N LEU A 469 -16.51 5.95 3.43
CA LEU A 469 -17.78 5.46 3.98
C LEU A 469 -18.21 6.34 5.16
N GLU A 470 -17.29 6.56 6.10
CA GLU A 470 -17.51 7.38 7.29
C GLU A 470 -17.69 8.85 6.96
N ALA A 471 -16.82 9.42 6.11
CA ALA A 471 -16.94 10.82 5.71
C ALA A 471 -18.32 11.10 5.13
N GLY A 472 -18.83 10.25 4.23
CA GLY A 472 -20.17 10.41 3.67
C GLY A 472 -21.31 10.22 4.67
N ALA A 473 -21.12 9.37 5.67
CA ALA A 473 -22.12 9.03 6.69
C ALA A 473 -22.23 10.04 7.86
N VAL A 474 -21.25 10.94 8.04
CA VAL A 474 -21.31 12.01 9.04
C VAL A 474 -21.81 13.33 8.47
N ARG A 475 -22.16 14.29 9.33
CA ARG A 475 -22.48 15.66 8.91
C ARG A 475 -21.20 16.37 8.44
N SER A 476 -21.34 17.28 7.48
CA SER A 476 -20.22 17.95 6.82
C SER A 476 -19.24 18.67 7.76
N LYS A 477 -19.72 19.08 8.95
CA LYS A 477 -18.93 19.73 10.02
C LYS A 477 -17.94 18.82 10.76
N ASN A 478 -17.92 17.53 10.44
CA ASN A 478 -17.07 16.51 11.08
C ASN A 478 -16.24 15.71 10.07
N THR A 479 -16.24 16.10 8.79
CA THR A 479 -15.62 15.35 7.71
C THR A 479 -14.09 15.32 7.84
N THR A 480 -13.46 16.46 8.10
CA THR A 480 -11.99 16.55 8.31
C THR A 480 -11.57 15.69 9.49
N ASN A 481 -12.30 15.77 10.60
CA ASN A 481 -12.03 14.97 11.79
C ASN A 481 -12.11 13.46 11.54
N ILE A 482 -13.01 13.00 10.68
CA ILE A 482 -13.12 11.57 10.32
C ILE A 482 -11.98 11.12 9.41
N LEU A 483 -11.63 11.93 8.41
CA LEU A 483 -10.58 11.58 7.46
C LEU A 483 -9.21 11.49 8.14
N ILE A 484 -8.87 12.41 9.05
CA ILE A 484 -7.61 12.37 9.78
C ILE A 484 -7.52 11.15 10.71
N LYS A 485 -8.64 10.77 11.31
CA LYS A 485 -8.73 9.58 12.16
C LYS A 485 -8.38 8.32 11.34
N ASN A 486 -9.05 8.10 10.22
CA ASN A 486 -8.80 6.94 9.37
C ASN A 486 -7.36 6.87 8.81
N ILE A 487 -6.76 8.02 8.45
CA ILE A 487 -5.34 8.05 8.07
C ILE A 487 -4.43 7.62 9.23
N LEU A 488 -4.76 8.07 10.44
CA LEU A 488 -3.98 7.74 11.63
C LEU A 488 -4.13 6.28 12.06
N ASP A 489 -5.23 5.60 11.77
CA ASP A 489 -5.33 4.16 12.03
C ASP A 489 -4.30 3.36 11.22
N SER A 490 -4.02 3.79 9.98
CA SER A 490 -2.97 3.18 9.17
C SER A 490 -1.58 3.40 9.78
N PHE A 491 -1.28 4.63 10.19
CA PHE A 491 0.06 4.98 10.67
C PHE A 491 0.33 4.57 12.12
N ILE A 492 -0.61 4.83 13.02
CA ILE A 492 -0.51 4.39 14.42
C ILE A 492 -0.60 2.87 14.49
N GLY A 493 -1.46 2.25 13.67
CA GLY A 493 -1.53 0.80 13.55
C GLY A 493 -0.22 0.19 13.09
N GLY A 494 0.42 0.77 12.06
CA GLY A 494 1.75 0.36 11.62
C GLY A 494 2.81 0.43 12.73
N ILE A 495 2.87 1.53 13.48
CA ILE A 495 3.81 1.69 14.60
C ILE A 495 3.48 0.71 15.75
N ALA A 496 2.22 0.60 16.17
CA ALA A 496 1.81 -0.24 17.29
C ALA A 496 2.05 -1.73 16.99
N TYR A 497 1.73 -2.15 15.77
CA TYR A 497 1.93 -3.53 15.33
C TYR A 497 3.42 -3.87 15.14
N TYR A 498 4.23 -2.90 14.70
CA TYR A 498 5.69 -3.00 14.65
C TYR A 498 6.30 -3.19 16.04
N VAL A 499 6.03 -2.27 16.97
CA VAL A 499 6.69 -2.26 18.29
C VAL A 499 6.25 -3.46 19.13
N ILE A 500 4.95 -3.76 19.17
CA ILE A 500 4.39 -4.75 20.10
C ILE A 500 3.54 -5.80 19.40
N GLY A 501 2.65 -5.39 18.49
CA GLY A 501 1.56 -6.25 18.04
C GLY A 501 2.00 -7.54 17.35
N TYR A 502 2.93 -7.50 16.40
CA TYR A 502 3.40 -8.72 15.75
C TYR A 502 4.08 -9.68 16.73
N GLY A 503 4.79 -9.15 17.72
CA GLY A 503 5.42 -9.98 18.75
C GLY A 503 4.43 -10.70 19.64
N LEU A 504 3.32 -10.05 19.99
CA LEU A 504 2.21 -10.70 20.72
C LEU A 504 1.43 -11.69 19.85
N ALA A 505 1.33 -11.44 18.55
CA ALA A 505 0.59 -12.31 17.62
C ALA A 505 1.37 -13.56 17.21
N PHE A 506 2.65 -13.42 16.83
CA PHE A 506 3.45 -14.46 16.17
C PHE A 506 4.89 -14.57 16.72
N GLY A 507 5.12 -14.10 17.94
CA GLY A 507 6.41 -14.11 18.63
C GLY A 507 6.86 -15.48 19.13
N ALA A 508 7.02 -16.45 18.23
CA ALA A 508 7.53 -17.80 18.51
C ALA A 508 9.08 -17.89 18.39
N PRO A 509 9.78 -18.84 19.07
CA PRO A 509 9.25 -20.01 19.78
C PRO A 509 8.96 -19.81 21.27
N ASN A 510 9.26 -18.65 21.85
CA ASN A 510 9.21 -18.45 23.31
C ASN A 510 7.82 -18.07 23.86
N GLY A 511 6.78 -18.07 23.01
CA GLY A 511 5.41 -17.75 23.39
C GLY A 511 4.73 -18.82 24.26
N ASN A 512 3.46 -18.60 24.56
CA ASN A 512 2.58 -19.59 25.20
C ASN A 512 1.20 -19.55 24.52
N PRO A 513 0.27 -20.48 24.82
CA PRO A 513 -1.00 -20.54 24.09
C PRO A 513 -1.87 -19.29 24.11
N PHE A 514 -1.63 -18.36 25.04
CA PHE A 514 -2.33 -17.09 25.14
C PHE A 514 -1.69 -15.95 24.31
N CYS A 515 -0.36 -15.89 24.19
CA CYS A 515 0.33 -14.86 23.42
C CYS A 515 1.79 -15.23 23.06
N GLY A 516 2.30 -14.61 21.99
CA GLY A 516 3.70 -14.60 21.63
C GLY A 516 4.57 -13.72 22.55
N SER A 517 5.90 -13.91 22.49
CA SER A 517 6.86 -13.21 23.35
C SER A 517 8.20 -12.84 22.68
N GLY A 518 8.29 -13.01 21.36
CA GLY A 518 9.46 -12.69 20.54
C GLY A 518 9.19 -11.62 19.48
N TYR A 519 10.20 -11.22 18.72
CA TYR A 519 10.09 -10.29 17.57
C TYR A 519 9.49 -8.90 17.87
N PHE A 520 9.53 -8.43 19.11
CA PHE A 520 9.18 -7.04 19.43
C PHE A 520 10.06 -6.07 18.64
N ALA A 521 9.45 -5.02 18.07
CA ALA A 521 10.10 -4.11 17.12
C ALA A 521 10.77 -4.84 15.94
N MET A 522 10.21 -5.99 15.53
CA MET A 522 10.74 -6.93 14.54
C MET A 522 12.19 -7.38 14.83
N SER A 523 12.63 -7.32 16.09
CA SER A 523 13.98 -7.73 16.48
C SER A 523 14.19 -9.22 16.20
N TYR A 524 15.23 -9.55 15.42
CA TYR A 524 15.55 -10.92 15.01
C TYR A 524 14.45 -11.64 14.20
N LEU A 525 13.49 -10.91 13.63
CA LEU A 525 12.49 -11.50 12.75
C LEU A 525 13.17 -11.94 11.44
N PRO A 526 13.01 -13.20 10.98
CA PRO A 526 13.51 -13.63 9.69
C PRO A 526 12.88 -12.83 8.55
N GLU A 527 13.68 -12.44 7.54
CA GLU A 527 13.22 -11.64 6.40
C GLU A 527 12.07 -12.30 5.62
N SER A 528 12.04 -13.63 5.57
CA SER A 528 10.94 -14.41 4.97
C SER A 528 9.58 -14.20 5.63
N LYS A 529 9.52 -13.63 6.83
CA LYS A 529 8.28 -13.29 7.55
C LYS A 529 7.83 -11.84 7.34
N PHE A 530 8.55 -11.03 6.55
CA PHE A 530 8.22 -9.61 6.40
C PHE A 530 6.94 -9.41 5.57
N SER A 531 6.70 -10.26 4.57
CA SER A 531 5.44 -10.27 3.81
C SER A 531 4.26 -10.63 4.71
N HIS A 532 4.45 -11.59 5.63
CA HIS A 532 3.47 -11.94 6.65
C HIS A 532 3.21 -10.80 7.64
N TRP A 533 4.25 -10.11 8.12
CA TRP A 533 4.06 -8.90 8.92
C TRP A 533 3.26 -7.84 8.17
N PHE A 534 3.59 -7.62 6.89
CA PHE A 534 2.94 -6.62 6.04
C PHE A 534 1.45 -6.95 5.79
N PHE A 535 1.11 -8.23 5.68
CA PHE A 535 -0.29 -8.65 5.55
C PHE A 535 -1.05 -8.57 6.88
N GLN A 536 -0.45 -8.96 8.00
CA GLN A 536 -1.15 -8.99 9.28
C GLN A 536 -1.36 -7.60 9.89
N PHE A 537 -0.49 -6.62 9.63
CA PHE A 537 -0.70 -5.26 10.16
C PHE A 537 -1.95 -4.60 9.57
N VAL A 538 -2.26 -4.83 8.29
CA VAL A 538 -3.45 -4.22 7.66
C VAL A 538 -4.76 -4.79 8.23
N PHE A 539 -4.75 -6.04 8.67
CA PHE A 539 -5.87 -6.65 9.41
C PHE A 539 -5.99 -6.05 10.82
N ALA A 540 -4.86 -5.85 11.51
CA ALA A 540 -4.83 -5.19 12.81
C ALA A 540 -5.37 -3.76 12.74
N ALA A 541 -4.91 -2.97 11.76
CA ALA A 541 -5.40 -1.62 11.50
C ALA A 541 -6.90 -1.62 11.16
N THR A 542 -7.38 -2.62 10.42
CA THR A 542 -8.81 -2.80 10.12
C THR A 542 -9.63 -3.06 11.39
N ALA A 543 -9.14 -3.84 12.35
CA ALA A 543 -9.85 -4.06 13.62
C ALA A 543 -10.01 -2.75 14.42
N ALA A 544 -9.00 -1.87 14.41
CA ALA A 544 -9.07 -0.58 15.09
C ALA A 544 -10.02 0.42 14.37
N THR A 545 -9.98 0.47 13.04
CA THR A 545 -10.79 1.44 12.27
C THR A 545 -12.29 1.21 12.40
N ILE A 546 -12.73 -0.01 12.67
CA ILE A 546 -14.15 -0.33 12.93
C ILE A 546 -14.73 0.52 14.08
N VAL A 547 -13.91 0.84 15.09
CA VAL A 547 -14.35 1.65 16.24
C VAL A 547 -14.61 3.09 15.83
N SER A 548 -13.86 3.62 14.85
CA SER A 548 -13.89 5.03 14.46
C SER A 548 -15.26 5.48 13.98
N GLY A 549 -15.91 4.70 13.12
CA GLY A 549 -17.27 4.92 12.66
C GLY A 549 -18.31 4.92 13.80
N ALA A 550 -18.22 3.96 14.73
CA ALA A 550 -19.14 3.87 15.86
C ALA A 550 -19.04 5.08 16.81
N VAL A 551 -17.86 5.70 16.93
CA VAL A 551 -17.60 6.84 17.82
C VAL A 551 -17.53 8.21 17.11
N ALA A 552 -17.92 8.26 15.84
CA ALA A 552 -17.92 9.46 15.00
C ALA A 552 -18.68 10.67 15.60
N GLU A 553 -18.25 11.88 15.23
CA GLU A 553 -18.80 13.20 15.60
C GLU A 553 -18.68 13.65 17.07
N ARG A 554 -18.34 12.78 18.03
CA ARG A 554 -18.23 13.16 19.46
C ARG A 554 -17.05 12.60 20.24
N CYS A 555 -16.28 11.68 19.65
CA CYS A 555 -15.06 11.15 20.26
C CYS A 555 -13.90 12.13 20.17
N GLU A 556 -13.22 12.34 21.30
CA GLU A 556 -12.03 13.18 21.41
C GLU A 556 -10.86 12.62 20.60
N PHE A 557 -10.06 13.51 20.00
CA PHE A 557 -9.01 13.13 19.07
C PHE A 557 -7.82 12.43 19.74
N LEU A 558 -7.45 12.81 20.96
CA LEU A 558 -6.37 12.11 21.68
C LEU A 558 -6.80 10.74 22.21
N ALA A 559 -8.07 10.59 22.60
CA ALA A 559 -8.62 9.29 22.95
C ALA A 559 -8.54 8.33 21.77
N TYR A 560 -8.80 8.82 20.56
CA TYR A 560 -8.64 8.09 19.31
C TYR A 560 -7.26 7.46 19.16
N ILE A 561 -6.22 8.30 19.17
CA ILE A 561 -4.82 7.87 19.04
C ILE A 561 -4.48 6.78 20.07
N THR A 562 -4.96 6.98 21.30
CA THR A 562 -4.69 6.07 22.42
C THR A 562 -5.32 4.70 22.22
N TYR A 563 -6.62 4.64 21.93
CA TYR A 563 -7.28 3.35 21.78
C TYR A 563 -6.85 2.64 20.48
N SER A 564 -6.57 3.37 19.39
CA SER A 564 -6.11 2.74 18.14
C SER A 564 -4.78 2.03 18.35
N PHE A 565 -3.85 2.65 19.09
CA PHE A 565 -2.58 1.99 19.48
C PHE A 565 -2.82 0.74 20.34
N ILE A 566 -3.72 0.80 21.33
CA ILE A 566 -3.99 -0.33 22.24
C ILE A 566 -4.68 -1.49 21.50
N ILE A 567 -5.64 -1.19 20.62
CA ILE A 567 -6.35 -2.24 19.86
C ILE A 567 -5.38 -2.94 18.91
N THR A 568 -4.65 -2.17 18.09
CA THR A 568 -3.69 -2.72 17.12
C THR A 568 -2.46 -3.37 17.76
N GLY A 569 -1.99 -2.84 18.89
CA GLY A 569 -0.79 -3.31 19.58
C GLY A 569 -1.01 -4.41 20.62
N ILE A 570 -2.23 -4.56 21.17
CA ILE A 570 -2.50 -5.47 22.30
C ILE A 570 -3.78 -6.29 22.11
N VAL A 571 -4.94 -5.65 21.92
CA VAL A 571 -6.24 -6.36 21.93
C VAL A 571 -6.35 -7.34 20.76
N TYR A 572 -6.14 -6.84 19.53
CA TYR A 572 -6.22 -7.63 18.31
C TYR A 572 -5.11 -8.69 18.21
N PRO A 573 -3.82 -8.37 18.45
CA PRO A 573 -2.74 -9.35 18.38
C PRO A 573 -2.96 -10.61 19.20
N ILE A 574 -3.49 -10.47 20.42
CA ILE A 574 -3.77 -11.62 21.30
C ILE A 574 -4.86 -12.50 20.70
N VAL A 575 -5.91 -11.92 20.11
CA VAL A 575 -6.93 -12.69 19.39
C VAL A 575 -6.37 -13.38 18.16
N SER A 576 -5.54 -12.69 17.37
CA SER A 576 -4.89 -13.29 16.20
C SER A 576 -3.93 -14.42 16.60
N HIS A 577 -3.25 -14.32 17.75
CA HIS A 577 -2.42 -15.38 18.29
C HIS A 577 -3.25 -16.64 18.53
N TRP A 578 -4.40 -16.48 19.20
CA TRP A 578 -5.24 -17.64 19.54
C TRP A 578 -5.66 -18.40 18.29
N ALA A 579 -6.14 -17.67 17.27
CA ALA A 579 -6.78 -18.26 16.10
C ALA A 579 -5.81 -18.62 14.96
N TRP A 580 -4.70 -17.88 14.81
CA TRP A 580 -3.85 -17.94 13.61
C TRP A 580 -2.38 -18.28 13.87
N ASP A 581 -1.91 -18.31 15.12
CA ASP A 581 -0.61 -18.92 15.41
C ASP A 581 -0.78 -20.46 15.43
N GLY A 582 -0.55 -21.11 14.28
CA GLY A 582 -0.77 -22.55 14.10
C GLY A 582 0.09 -23.47 14.96
N ASP A 583 1.17 -22.95 15.56
CA ASP A 583 2.11 -23.76 16.33
C ASP A 583 1.73 -23.82 17.82
N ILE A 584 1.27 -22.71 18.40
CA ILE A 584 1.03 -22.59 19.85
C ILE A 584 -0.32 -22.00 20.24
N GLY A 585 -1.03 -21.30 19.36
CA GLY A 585 -2.32 -20.65 19.66
C GLY A 585 -3.38 -21.65 20.15
N TRP A 586 -4.08 -21.33 21.24
CA TRP A 586 -5.00 -22.31 21.84
C TRP A 586 -6.24 -22.62 20.98
N LEU A 587 -6.74 -21.65 20.19
CA LEU A 587 -7.86 -21.88 19.27
C LEU A 587 -7.42 -22.59 18.00
N SER A 588 -6.25 -22.26 17.47
CA SER A 588 -5.66 -22.86 16.26
C SER A 588 -5.25 -24.32 16.47
N ILE A 589 -4.66 -24.65 17.63
CA ILE A 589 -4.31 -26.01 18.03
C ILE A 589 -5.57 -26.86 18.21
N GLY A 590 -6.63 -26.26 18.74
CA GLY A 590 -7.90 -26.93 19.00
C GLY A 590 -7.83 -28.03 20.05
N ILE A 591 -8.80 -28.94 19.98
CA ILE A 591 -8.96 -30.08 20.88
C ILE A 591 -8.24 -31.29 20.27
N LYS A 592 -7.30 -31.89 21.00
CA LYS A 592 -6.60 -33.12 20.61
C LYS A 592 -7.04 -34.31 21.48
N ALA A 593 -7.12 -35.49 20.89
CA ALA A 593 -7.34 -36.74 21.60
C ALA A 593 -6.07 -37.18 22.36
N GLN A 594 -6.19 -38.18 23.26
CA GLN A 594 -5.05 -38.66 24.07
C GLN A 594 -3.88 -39.22 23.24
N ASN A 595 -4.16 -39.70 22.03
CA ASN A 595 -3.16 -40.17 21.06
C ASN A 595 -2.52 -39.01 20.25
N GLY A 596 -2.88 -37.75 20.53
CA GLY A 596 -2.38 -36.56 19.87
C GLY A 596 -3.12 -36.15 18.58
N SER A 597 -4.10 -36.93 18.10
CA SER A 597 -4.85 -36.58 16.88
C SER A 597 -5.80 -35.41 17.11
N LEU A 598 -5.84 -34.46 16.16
CA LEU A 598 -6.79 -33.34 16.21
C LEU A 598 -8.23 -33.86 16.12
N VAL A 599 -9.06 -33.47 17.09
CA VAL A 599 -10.49 -33.76 17.13
C VAL A 599 -11.26 -32.64 16.46
N SER A 600 -11.08 -31.40 16.92
CA SER A 600 -11.76 -30.22 16.36
C SER A 600 -10.91 -28.98 16.59
N THR A 601 -11.01 -27.99 15.70
CA THR A 601 -10.28 -26.73 15.80
C THR A 601 -11.16 -25.57 15.36
N TYR A 602 -10.86 -24.39 15.91
CA TYR A 602 -11.53 -23.15 15.53
C TYR A 602 -11.21 -22.82 14.07
N HIS A 603 -12.25 -22.50 13.30
CA HIS A 603 -12.15 -22.15 11.89
C HIS A 603 -12.61 -20.72 11.69
N ASP A 604 -11.66 -19.83 11.41
CA ASP A 604 -11.92 -18.46 11.01
C ASP A 604 -10.86 -18.05 9.98
N PHE A 605 -11.14 -18.32 8.71
CA PHE A 605 -10.15 -18.24 7.63
C PHE A 605 -9.62 -16.82 7.43
N ALA A 606 -10.51 -15.83 7.32
CA ALA A 606 -10.14 -14.44 7.05
C ALA A 606 -10.52 -13.45 8.17
N GLY A 607 -11.22 -13.87 9.23
CA GLY A 607 -11.40 -13.03 10.42
C GLY A 607 -12.81 -12.48 10.65
N SER A 608 -13.86 -13.29 10.46
CA SER A 608 -15.19 -12.92 10.99
C SER A 608 -15.15 -12.73 12.50
N GLY A 609 -14.43 -13.59 13.21
CA GLY A 609 -14.16 -13.47 14.64
C GLY A 609 -12.97 -12.55 14.91
N VAL A 610 -11.81 -12.93 14.39
CA VAL A 610 -10.51 -12.32 14.72
C VAL A 610 -10.47 -10.83 14.45
N VAL A 611 -11.01 -10.36 13.32
CA VAL A 611 -11.04 -8.95 12.95
C VAL A 611 -12.38 -8.31 13.33
N HIS A 612 -13.49 -8.88 12.83
CA HIS A 612 -14.77 -8.20 12.86
C HIS A 612 -15.51 -8.32 14.20
N VAL A 613 -15.49 -9.46 14.89
CA VAL A 613 -16.00 -9.54 16.27
C VAL A 613 -15.10 -8.74 17.21
N THR A 614 -13.77 -8.81 17.08
CA THR A 614 -12.83 -8.01 17.89
C THR A 614 -13.12 -6.50 17.77
N GLY A 615 -13.08 -5.96 16.55
CA GLY A 615 -13.33 -4.54 16.29
C GLY A 615 -14.77 -4.13 16.57
N GLY A 616 -15.75 -4.95 16.19
CA GLY A 616 -17.17 -4.69 16.42
C GLY A 616 -17.57 -4.72 17.89
N CYS A 617 -16.97 -5.59 18.70
CA CYS A 617 -17.17 -5.63 20.15
C CYS A 617 -16.55 -4.39 20.82
N ALA A 618 -15.33 -4.02 20.42
CA ALA A 618 -14.71 -2.79 20.87
C ALA A 618 -15.56 -1.56 20.50
N ALA A 619 -16.10 -1.51 19.28
CA ALA A 619 -16.99 -0.47 18.81
C ALA A 619 -18.29 -0.39 19.63
N PHE A 620 -18.89 -1.53 19.97
CA PHE A 620 -20.09 -1.61 20.80
C PHE A 620 -19.84 -1.02 22.19
N VAL A 621 -18.76 -1.46 22.84
CA VAL A 621 -18.37 -0.95 24.17
C VAL A 621 -18.05 0.54 24.11
N ALA A 622 -17.31 0.97 23.09
CA ALA A 622 -16.95 2.37 22.90
C ALA A 622 -18.20 3.26 22.75
N ALA A 623 -19.14 2.89 21.88
CA ALA A 623 -20.37 3.65 21.65
C ALA A 623 -21.26 3.68 22.91
N ALA A 624 -21.38 2.55 23.62
CA ALA A 624 -22.14 2.46 24.86
C ALA A 624 -21.56 3.36 25.98
N ILE A 625 -20.23 3.35 26.15
CA ILE A 625 -19.55 4.17 27.17
C ILE A 625 -19.52 5.65 26.78
N LEU A 626 -19.36 5.98 25.50
CA LEU A 626 -19.31 7.36 25.01
C LEU A 626 -20.68 8.06 25.06
N GLY A 627 -21.74 7.28 24.88
CA GLY A 627 -23.12 7.75 24.82
C GLY A 627 -23.52 8.36 23.47
N PRO A 628 -24.81 8.69 23.32
CA PRO A 628 -25.38 9.10 22.04
C PRO A 628 -24.99 10.52 21.64
N ARG A 629 -24.99 10.82 20.33
CA ARG A 629 -24.84 12.19 19.83
C ARG A 629 -26.01 13.06 20.28
N ILE A 630 -25.74 14.34 20.49
CA ILE A 630 -26.75 15.34 20.86
C ILE A 630 -27.82 15.39 19.76
N GLY A 631 -29.08 15.24 20.16
CA GLY A 631 -30.24 15.22 19.26
C GLY A 631 -30.51 13.88 18.58
N ARG A 632 -29.77 12.81 18.91
CA ARG A 632 -30.02 11.47 18.34
C ARG A 632 -31.31 10.84 18.84
N PHE A 633 -31.68 11.12 20.08
CA PHE A 633 -32.90 10.64 20.71
C PHE A 633 -33.69 11.85 21.19
N ASP A 634 -34.99 11.85 20.91
CA ASP A 634 -35.90 12.91 21.32
C ASP A 634 -35.96 13.02 22.86
N ASP A 635 -35.91 14.24 23.39
CA ASP A 635 -35.79 14.45 24.83
C ASP A 635 -37.06 14.05 25.59
N GLU A 636 -38.24 14.15 24.97
CA GLU A 636 -39.53 13.83 25.60
C GLU A 636 -39.93 12.36 25.37
N THR A 637 -40.02 11.95 24.11
CA THR A 637 -40.51 10.63 23.70
C THR A 637 -39.44 9.55 23.78
N LYS A 638 -38.16 9.93 23.93
CA LYS A 638 -36.98 9.04 23.89
C LYS A 638 -36.87 8.20 22.61
N LYS A 639 -37.61 8.56 21.56
CA LYS A 639 -37.59 7.88 20.26
C LYS A 639 -36.34 8.28 19.46
N PRO A 640 -35.80 7.39 18.61
CA PRO A 640 -34.67 7.70 17.76
C PRO A 640 -35.05 8.73 16.69
N LEU A 641 -34.22 9.77 16.52
CA LEU A 641 -34.29 10.79 15.48
C LEU A 641 -33.13 10.61 14.49
N ASP A 642 -33.44 10.61 13.19
CA ASP A 642 -32.46 10.38 12.13
C ASP A 642 -31.46 11.56 12.03
N ILE A 643 -30.17 11.25 12.15
CA ILE A 643 -29.07 12.19 11.87
C ILE A 643 -28.39 11.73 10.60
N ARG A 644 -28.77 12.35 9.48
CA ARG A 644 -28.28 11.96 8.16
C ARG A 644 -26.84 12.41 7.92
N GLY A 645 -26.09 11.54 7.24
CA GLY A 645 -24.83 11.88 6.61
C GLY A 645 -25.02 12.90 5.49
N HIS A 646 -23.95 13.63 5.17
CA HIS A 646 -24.01 14.72 4.21
C HIS A 646 -23.77 14.30 2.75
N SER A 647 -23.24 13.09 2.48
CA SER A 647 -22.90 12.70 1.12
C SER A 647 -23.01 11.18 0.88
N VAL A 648 -24.13 10.77 0.29
CA VAL A 648 -24.34 9.39 -0.18
C VAL A 648 -23.30 8.96 -1.23
N PRO A 649 -22.89 9.80 -2.20
CA PRO A 649 -21.83 9.43 -3.14
C PRO A 649 -20.48 9.13 -2.49
N LEU A 650 -20.05 9.91 -1.50
CA LEU A 650 -18.80 9.62 -0.77
C LEU A 650 -18.92 8.31 0.01
N ALA A 651 -20.05 8.12 0.69
CA ALA A 651 -20.28 6.87 1.42
C ALA A 651 -20.28 5.66 0.48
N SER A 652 -20.85 5.82 -0.71
CA SER A 652 -20.91 4.78 -1.75
C SER A 652 -19.53 4.50 -2.34
N LEU A 653 -18.71 5.52 -2.59
CA LEU A 653 -17.32 5.36 -3.00
C LEU A 653 -16.55 4.52 -1.98
N GLY A 654 -16.68 4.83 -0.69
CA GLY A 654 -16.09 4.05 0.40
C GLY A 654 -16.57 2.60 0.40
N GLY A 655 -17.88 2.38 0.27
CA GLY A 655 -18.48 1.04 0.18
C GLY A 655 -17.93 0.20 -0.97
N PHE A 656 -17.78 0.77 -2.17
CA PHE A 656 -17.21 0.06 -3.32
C PHE A 656 -15.73 -0.27 -3.14
N ILE A 657 -14.94 0.64 -2.55
CA ILE A 657 -13.54 0.37 -2.22
C ILE A 657 -13.44 -0.79 -1.22
N LEU A 658 -14.31 -0.83 -0.21
CA LEU A 658 -14.37 -1.95 0.74
C LEU A 658 -14.75 -3.27 0.07
N PHE A 659 -15.76 -3.26 -0.82
CA PHE A 659 -16.12 -4.46 -1.60
C PHE A 659 -14.95 -4.99 -2.43
N PHE A 660 -14.21 -4.10 -3.07
CA PHE A 660 -12.99 -4.46 -3.80
C PHE A 660 -11.93 -5.06 -2.85
N GLY A 661 -11.70 -4.41 -1.71
CA GLY A 661 -10.71 -4.86 -0.73
C GLY A 661 -11.02 -6.22 -0.12
N PHE A 662 -12.30 -6.56 0.09
CA PHE A 662 -12.73 -7.85 0.63
C PHE A 662 -12.30 -9.05 -0.22
N PHE A 663 -12.10 -8.86 -1.53
CA PHE A 663 -11.55 -9.92 -2.38
C PHE A 663 -10.12 -10.29 -1.98
N ALA A 664 -9.27 -9.30 -1.71
CA ALA A 664 -7.90 -9.53 -1.26
C ALA A 664 -7.84 -9.93 0.22
N PHE A 665 -8.75 -9.39 1.04
CA PHE A 665 -8.88 -9.76 2.45
C PHE A 665 -9.16 -11.26 2.59
N ASN A 666 -10.17 -11.77 1.87
CA ASN A 666 -10.53 -13.17 1.92
C ASN A 666 -9.58 -14.04 1.08
N GLY A 667 -9.29 -13.67 -0.16
CA GLY A 667 -8.39 -14.46 -1.02
C GLY A 667 -6.95 -14.54 -0.50
N GLY A 668 -6.42 -13.44 0.03
CA GLY A 668 -5.07 -13.37 0.57
C GLY A 668 -4.87 -14.15 1.87
N SER A 669 -5.96 -14.49 2.58
CA SER A 669 -5.91 -15.28 3.82
C SER A 669 -5.49 -16.75 3.58
N GLN A 670 -5.32 -17.17 2.33
CA GLN A 670 -4.63 -18.43 1.99
C GLN A 670 -3.12 -18.38 2.34
N LEU A 671 -2.52 -17.18 2.41
CA LEU A 671 -1.11 -16.91 2.74
C LEU A 671 -0.06 -17.41 1.73
N SER A 672 -0.41 -18.35 0.85
CA SER A 672 0.44 -18.85 -0.23
C SER A 672 -0.34 -18.99 -1.55
N ILE A 673 0.39 -19.03 -2.66
CA ILE A 673 -0.12 -19.31 -4.01
C ILE A 673 0.67 -20.40 -4.72
N SER A 674 1.86 -20.73 -4.20
CA SER A 674 2.84 -21.60 -4.86
C SER A 674 2.55 -23.10 -4.69
N ASN A 675 1.77 -23.52 -3.68
CA ASN A 675 1.48 -24.93 -3.47
C ASN A 675 0.33 -25.42 -4.36
N SER A 676 0.34 -26.72 -4.65
CA SER A 676 -0.73 -27.37 -5.42
C SER A 676 -2.08 -27.21 -4.71
N GLY A 677 -3.01 -26.53 -5.37
CA GLY A 677 -4.37 -26.30 -4.87
C GLY A 677 -4.61 -24.91 -4.28
N ASP A 678 -3.57 -24.16 -3.91
CA ASP A 678 -3.71 -22.83 -3.29
C ASP A 678 -4.55 -21.88 -4.15
N GLY A 679 -4.24 -21.80 -5.45
CA GLY A 679 -5.01 -20.96 -6.38
C GLY A 679 -6.50 -21.31 -6.45
N SER A 680 -6.87 -22.57 -6.22
CA SER A 680 -8.29 -22.98 -6.14
C SER A 680 -8.95 -22.51 -4.85
N VAL A 681 -8.21 -22.50 -3.73
CA VAL A 681 -8.70 -21.97 -2.45
C VAL A 681 -8.88 -20.45 -2.52
N VAL A 682 -7.91 -19.73 -3.08
CA VAL A 682 -8.01 -18.29 -3.33
C VAL A 682 -9.24 -17.97 -4.19
N ALA A 683 -9.42 -18.71 -5.30
CA ALA A 683 -10.55 -18.50 -6.20
C ALA A 683 -11.90 -18.73 -5.51
N ILE A 684 -12.06 -19.84 -4.76
CA ILE A 684 -13.33 -20.12 -4.09
C ILE A 684 -13.62 -19.14 -2.96
N ALA A 685 -12.59 -18.67 -2.24
CA ALA A 685 -12.72 -17.62 -1.24
C ALA A 685 -13.29 -16.33 -1.85
N MET A 686 -12.76 -15.88 -2.99
CA MET A 686 -13.25 -14.68 -3.69
C MET A 686 -14.68 -14.87 -4.22
N VAL A 687 -15.00 -16.03 -4.80
CA VAL A 687 -16.35 -16.36 -5.29
C VAL A 687 -17.38 -16.34 -4.16
N ASN A 688 -17.06 -17.01 -3.04
CA ASN A 688 -17.94 -17.03 -1.87
C ASN A 688 -18.13 -15.63 -1.28
N THR A 689 -17.09 -14.80 -1.32
CA THR A 689 -17.13 -13.40 -0.86
C THR A 689 -18.18 -12.58 -1.60
N ILE A 690 -18.14 -12.54 -2.93
CA ILE A 690 -19.10 -11.76 -3.71
C ILE A 690 -20.50 -12.33 -3.65
N LEU A 691 -20.66 -13.66 -3.63
CA LEU A 691 -21.99 -14.28 -3.53
C LEU A 691 -22.66 -13.95 -2.20
N SER A 692 -21.93 -14.07 -1.09
CA SER A 692 -22.47 -13.71 0.22
C SER A 692 -22.81 -12.23 0.33
N GLY A 693 -21.90 -11.35 -0.10
CA GLY A 693 -22.15 -9.91 -0.12
C GLY A 693 -23.32 -9.51 -1.01
N SER A 694 -23.47 -10.12 -2.18
CA SER A 694 -24.56 -9.83 -3.12
C SER A 694 -25.93 -10.21 -2.55
N VAL A 695 -26.03 -11.42 -1.98
CA VAL A 695 -27.29 -11.88 -1.37
C VAL A 695 -27.62 -11.04 -0.13
N ALA A 696 -26.62 -10.68 0.68
CA ALA A 696 -26.85 -9.84 1.85
C ALA A 696 -27.28 -8.41 1.48
N ALA A 697 -26.66 -7.79 0.47
CA ALA A 697 -27.04 -6.47 -0.04
C ALA A 697 -28.49 -6.49 -0.56
N PHE A 698 -28.84 -7.48 -1.38
CA PHE A 698 -30.17 -7.62 -1.94
C PHE A 698 -31.23 -7.91 -0.85
N ALA A 699 -30.94 -8.84 0.07
CA ALA A 699 -31.83 -9.15 1.18
C ALA A 699 -32.04 -7.95 2.10
N THR A 700 -31.00 -7.19 2.44
CA THR A 700 -31.12 -5.97 3.25
C THR A 700 -31.94 -4.90 2.54
N LEU A 701 -31.77 -4.73 1.21
CA LEU A 701 -32.57 -3.81 0.41
C LEU A 701 -34.08 -4.19 0.48
N LEU A 702 -34.41 -5.48 0.35
CA LEU A 702 -35.79 -5.97 0.45
C LEU A 702 -36.34 -5.84 1.88
N LEU A 703 -35.59 -6.24 2.91
CA LEU A 703 -35.99 -6.10 4.31
C LEU A 703 -36.24 -4.64 4.67
N GLY A 704 -35.38 -3.73 4.20
CA GLY A 704 -35.56 -2.28 4.33
C GLY A 704 -36.88 -1.81 3.70
N ARG A 705 -37.19 -2.29 2.50
CA ARG A 705 -38.45 -1.96 1.79
C ARG A 705 -39.71 -2.55 2.43
N ILE A 706 -39.60 -3.71 3.07
CA ILE A 706 -40.71 -4.31 3.83
C ILE A 706 -40.99 -3.50 5.10
N ARG A 707 -39.93 -3.00 5.75
CA ARG A 707 -40.03 -2.23 7.00
C ARG A 707 -40.37 -0.76 6.81
N GLY A 708 -40.08 -0.19 5.64
CA GLY A 708 -40.29 1.22 5.34
C GLY A 708 -40.61 1.49 3.86
N PRO A 709 -41.16 2.66 3.54
CA PRO A 709 -41.62 2.96 2.19
C PRO A 709 -40.48 3.24 1.19
N HIS A 710 -39.23 3.38 1.65
CA HIS A 710 -38.11 3.86 0.85
C HIS A 710 -37.01 2.81 0.68
N TRP A 711 -36.32 2.88 -0.46
CA TRP A 711 -35.10 2.14 -0.72
C TRP A 711 -33.89 2.93 -0.20
N SER A 712 -32.93 2.27 0.44
CA SER A 712 -31.76 2.93 1.04
C SER A 712 -30.45 2.32 0.55
N LEU A 713 -29.69 3.08 -0.24
CA LEU A 713 -28.37 2.66 -0.73
C LEU A 713 -27.37 2.42 0.42
N LEU A 714 -27.40 3.25 1.47
CA LEU A 714 -26.49 3.10 2.60
C LEU A 714 -26.74 1.79 3.37
N GLN A 715 -28.01 1.44 3.59
CA GLN A 715 -28.36 0.15 4.20
C GLN A 715 -27.99 -1.01 3.29
N THR A 716 -28.16 -0.88 1.97
CA THR A 716 -27.72 -1.90 1.01
C THR A 716 -26.22 -2.11 1.04
N ILE A 717 -25.42 -1.05 1.12
CA ILE A 717 -23.97 -1.12 1.26
C ILE A 717 -23.60 -1.84 2.57
N ASN A 718 -24.15 -1.39 3.69
CA ASN A 718 -23.89 -2.01 5.00
C ASN A 718 -24.35 -3.48 5.04
N GLY A 719 -25.47 -3.81 4.42
CA GLY A 719 -25.94 -5.18 4.25
C GLY A 719 -24.97 -6.04 3.44
N GLY A 720 -24.47 -5.52 2.32
CA GLY A 720 -23.44 -6.20 1.52
C GLY A 720 -22.15 -6.41 2.30
N LEU A 721 -21.69 -5.39 3.04
CA LEU A 721 -20.51 -5.49 3.91
C LEU A 721 -20.73 -6.53 5.01
N ALA A 722 -21.91 -6.58 5.64
CA ALA A 722 -22.23 -7.59 6.66
C ALA A 722 -22.19 -9.01 6.09
N GLY A 723 -22.60 -9.21 4.82
CA GLY A 723 -22.45 -10.48 4.12
C GLY A 723 -20.99 -10.86 3.86
N MET A 724 -20.18 -9.91 3.38
CA MET A 724 -18.74 -10.13 3.17
C MET A 724 -18.00 -10.41 4.49
N VAL A 725 -18.37 -9.72 5.57
CA VAL A 725 -17.87 -9.97 6.94
C VAL A 725 -18.26 -11.38 7.43
N ALA A 726 -19.51 -11.79 7.21
CA ALA A 726 -20.00 -13.08 7.70
C ALA A 726 -19.35 -14.27 6.98
N ILE A 727 -19.01 -14.13 5.70
CA ILE A 727 -18.38 -15.23 4.96
C ILE A 727 -16.87 -15.35 5.24
N CYS A 728 -16.20 -14.35 5.84
CA CYS A 728 -14.78 -14.41 6.17
C CYS A 728 -14.37 -15.68 6.94
N ALA A 729 -15.22 -16.17 7.85
CA ALA A 729 -14.92 -17.37 8.62
C ALA A 729 -14.74 -18.60 7.74
N GLY A 730 -15.56 -18.76 6.69
CA GLY A 730 -15.64 -20.02 5.92
C GLY A 730 -15.61 -19.84 4.41
N CYS A 731 -15.08 -18.73 3.90
CA CYS A 731 -15.04 -18.46 2.46
C CYS A 731 -14.20 -19.50 1.70
N ASP A 732 -13.24 -20.15 2.36
CA ASP A 732 -12.43 -21.26 1.85
C ASP A 732 -13.16 -22.60 1.85
N VAL A 733 -13.99 -22.88 2.86
CA VAL A 733 -14.53 -24.23 3.17
C VAL A 733 -16.04 -24.39 2.95
N VAL A 734 -16.75 -23.40 2.43
CA VAL A 734 -18.21 -23.46 2.17
C VAL A 734 -18.51 -23.60 0.67
N TYR A 735 -19.60 -24.28 0.29
CA TYR A 735 -20.05 -24.33 -1.11
C TYR A 735 -20.63 -22.96 -1.54
N PRO A 736 -20.57 -22.57 -2.82
CA PRO A 736 -21.15 -21.32 -3.31
C PRO A 736 -22.62 -21.07 -2.90
N TRP A 737 -23.46 -22.11 -2.92
CA TRP A 737 -24.85 -21.99 -2.44
C TRP A 737 -24.94 -21.75 -0.93
N GLY A 738 -24.00 -22.29 -0.15
CA GLY A 738 -23.89 -22.05 1.28
C GLY A 738 -23.48 -20.60 1.58
N ALA A 739 -22.60 -20.02 0.77
CA ALA A 739 -22.22 -18.61 0.89
C ALA A 739 -23.43 -17.66 0.69
N CYS A 740 -24.34 -18.01 -0.24
CA CYS A 740 -25.61 -17.30 -0.42
C CYS A 740 -26.49 -17.37 0.84
N ILE A 741 -26.59 -18.53 1.48
CA ILE A 741 -27.36 -18.70 2.73
C ILE A 741 -26.74 -17.87 3.86
N ILE A 742 -25.41 -17.91 4.00
CA ILE A 742 -24.68 -17.09 4.98
C ILE A 742 -25.00 -15.60 4.75
N GLY A 743 -24.99 -15.15 3.51
CA GLY A 743 -25.30 -13.76 3.14
C GLY A 743 -26.74 -13.35 3.48
N PHE A 744 -27.71 -14.22 3.18
CA PHE A 744 -29.12 -13.97 3.51
C PHE A 744 -29.33 -13.77 5.02
N PHE A 745 -28.77 -14.65 5.85
CA PHE A 745 -28.88 -14.53 7.30
C PHE A 745 -27.98 -13.41 7.87
N ALA A 746 -26.90 -13.03 7.19
CA ALA A 746 -26.11 -11.85 7.54
C ALA A 746 -26.94 -10.55 7.42
N ALA A 747 -27.78 -10.43 6.38
CA ALA A 747 -28.72 -9.31 6.24
C ALA A 747 -29.72 -9.23 7.39
N ILE A 748 -30.24 -10.39 7.84
CA ILE A 748 -31.13 -10.47 9.00
C ILE A 748 -30.37 -10.08 10.27
N SER A 749 -29.19 -10.64 10.49
CA SER A 749 -28.33 -10.31 11.64
C SER A 749 -28.04 -8.81 11.72
N TYR A 750 -27.57 -8.21 10.62
CA TYR A 750 -27.35 -6.77 10.49
C TYR A 750 -28.59 -5.96 10.89
N THR A 751 -29.75 -6.30 10.33
CA THR A 751 -31.01 -5.58 10.59
C THR A 751 -31.42 -5.69 12.06
N CYS A 752 -31.27 -6.88 12.66
CA CYS A 752 -31.57 -7.13 14.07
C CYS A 752 -30.63 -6.35 15.00
N TRP A 753 -29.33 -6.34 14.72
CA TRP A 753 -28.35 -5.59 15.52
C TRP A 753 -28.55 -4.07 15.41
N SER A 754 -28.78 -3.53 14.22
CA SER A 754 -29.06 -2.10 14.04
C SER A 754 -30.30 -1.68 14.86
N MET A 755 -31.38 -2.47 14.83
CA MET A 755 -32.55 -2.23 15.69
C MET A 755 -32.24 -2.35 17.18
N LEU A 756 -31.47 -3.36 17.58
CA LEU A 756 -31.14 -3.59 18.99
C LEU A 756 -30.37 -2.41 19.57
N LEU A 757 -29.40 -1.85 18.83
CA LEU A 757 -28.65 -0.67 19.28
C LEU A 757 -29.57 0.53 19.52
N LEU A 758 -30.53 0.78 18.62
CA LEU A 758 -31.52 1.82 18.80
C LEU A 758 -32.42 1.57 20.00
N ALA A 759 -32.84 0.32 20.23
CA ALA A 759 -33.64 -0.07 21.39
C ALA A 759 -32.85 0.12 22.71
N LEU A 760 -31.54 -0.15 22.68
CA LEU A 760 -30.62 0.07 23.81
C LEU A 760 -30.15 1.53 23.94
N LYS A 761 -30.60 2.43 23.05
CA LYS A 761 -30.19 3.84 22.99
C LYS A 761 -28.68 4.04 22.81
N ILE A 762 -28.05 3.11 22.12
CA ILE A 762 -26.65 3.20 21.69
C ILE A 762 -26.63 3.81 20.29
N ASP A 763 -25.90 4.92 20.14
CA ASP A 763 -25.77 5.62 18.86
C ASP A 763 -24.49 5.18 18.16
N ASP A 764 -24.67 4.38 17.12
CA ASP A 764 -23.65 3.99 16.17
C ASP A 764 -23.96 4.68 14.82
N PRO A 765 -23.21 5.75 14.46
CA PRO A 765 -23.48 6.52 13.25
C PRO A 765 -23.42 5.74 11.94
N LEU A 766 -22.66 4.64 11.91
CA LEU A 766 -22.39 3.87 10.70
C LEU A 766 -23.02 2.47 10.70
N ASP A 767 -23.71 2.08 11.77
CA ASP A 767 -24.04 0.68 12.05
C ASP A 767 -22.78 -0.23 12.07
N ALA A 768 -21.61 0.29 12.44
CA ALA A 768 -20.36 -0.46 12.47
C ALA A 768 -20.45 -1.74 13.33
N VAL A 769 -21.12 -1.65 14.48
CA VAL A 769 -21.40 -2.80 15.35
C VAL A 769 -22.29 -3.83 14.65
N ALA A 770 -23.34 -3.39 13.95
CA ALA A 770 -24.24 -4.33 13.28
C ALA A 770 -23.57 -5.03 12.09
N VAL A 771 -22.75 -4.31 11.33
CA VAL A 771 -21.97 -4.87 10.22
C VAL A 771 -20.91 -5.84 10.73
N HIS A 772 -20.09 -5.41 11.69
CA HIS A 772 -18.90 -6.16 12.10
C HIS A 772 -19.15 -7.15 13.23
N TYR A 773 -19.75 -6.73 14.34
CA TYR A 773 -20.07 -7.66 15.43
C TYR A 773 -21.23 -8.57 15.04
N GLY A 774 -22.31 -8.01 14.48
CA GLY A 774 -23.48 -8.77 14.06
C GLY A 774 -23.20 -9.72 12.89
N GLY A 775 -22.53 -9.23 11.84
CA GLY A 775 -22.08 -10.06 10.72
C GLY A 775 -21.03 -11.09 11.14
N GLY A 776 -20.03 -10.67 11.93
CA GLY A 776 -18.93 -11.53 12.36
C GLY A 776 -19.38 -12.66 13.28
N LEU A 777 -20.25 -12.36 14.26
CA LEU A 777 -20.85 -13.35 15.15
C LEU A 777 -21.63 -14.40 14.36
N TRP A 778 -22.45 -13.97 13.40
CA TRP A 778 -23.16 -14.89 12.53
C TRP A 778 -22.19 -15.73 11.69
N GLY A 779 -21.14 -15.14 11.11
CA GLY A 779 -20.15 -15.84 10.30
C GLY A 779 -19.45 -16.99 11.02
N VAL A 780 -18.95 -16.72 12.23
CA VAL A 780 -18.26 -17.72 13.07
C VAL A 780 -19.19 -18.89 13.42
N ILE A 781 -20.47 -18.62 13.68
CA ILE A 781 -21.47 -19.66 13.94
C ILE A 781 -21.79 -20.41 12.64
N ALA A 782 -22.04 -19.69 11.55
CA ALA A 782 -22.55 -20.25 10.30
C ALA A 782 -21.56 -21.21 9.61
N VAL A 783 -20.25 -20.99 9.76
CA VAL A 783 -19.25 -21.93 9.19
C VAL A 783 -19.37 -23.33 9.80
N ALA A 784 -19.68 -23.46 11.10
CA ALA A 784 -19.92 -24.79 11.71
C ALA A 784 -21.17 -25.48 11.16
N PHE A 785 -22.12 -24.74 10.60
CA PHE A 785 -23.30 -25.33 9.97
C PHE A 785 -23.02 -25.75 8.52
N LEU A 786 -22.28 -24.94 7.76
CA LEU A 786 -22.21 -25.02 6.31
C LEU A 786 -20.84 -25.45 5.75
N HIS A 787 -19.87 -25.77 6.61
CA HIS A 787 -18.59 -26.34 6.20
C HIS A 787 -18.80 -27.59 5.32
N ARG A 788 -18.17 -27.64 4.13
CA ARG A 788 -18.46 -28.62 3.07
C ARG A 788 -18.31 -30.10 3.47
N SER A 789 -17.36 -30.42 4.35
CA SER A 789 -17.04 -31.79 4.76
C SER A 789 -17.51 -32.20 6.17
N ARG A 790 -17.81 -31.24 7.06
CA ARG A 790 -18.04 -31.51 8.49
C ARG A 790 -19.10 -30.60 9.13
N GLY A 791 -19.75 -29.75 8.35
CA GLY A 791 -20.80 -28.86 8.85
C GLY A 791 -22.04 -29.65 9.29
N ILE A 792 -22.79 -29.12 10.26
CA ILE A 792 -24.01 -29.76 10.79
C ILE A 792 -25.01 -30.11 9.69
N VAL A 793 -25.16 -29.25 8.67
CA VAL A 793 -26.08 -29.50 7.54
C VAL A 793 -25.59 -30.63 6.63
N MET A 794 -24.29 -30.92 6.63
CA MET A 794 -23.67 -31.91 5.75
C MET A 794 -23.65 -33.31 6.38
N THR A 795 -23.21 -33.43 7.63
CA THR A 795 -22.97 -34.74 8.27
C THR A 795 -23.93 -35.06 9.41
N PHE A 796 -24.37 -34.04 10.17
CA PHE A 796 -25.25 -34.18 11.33
C PHE A 796 -24.81 -35.28 12.32
N ASP A 797 -23.55 -35.21 12.75
CA ASP A 797 -22.91 -36.19 13.64
C ASP A 797 -22.26 -35.52 14.87
N GLN A 798 -21.67 -36.34 15.75
CA GLN A 798 -20.97 -35.85 16.94
C GLN A 798 -19.83 -34.87 16.60
N GLN A 799 -19.13 -35.09 15.49
CA GLN A 799 -18.03 -34.23 15.06
C GLN A 799 -18.53 -32.83 14.68
N SER A 800 -19.61 -32.75 13.91
CA SER A 800 -20.23 -31.47 13.54
C SER A 800 -20.76 -30.70 14.76
N GLY A 801 -21.24 -31.41 15.80
CA GLY A 801 -21.61 -30.82 17.08
C GLY A 801 -20.42 -30.27 17.87
N LEU A 802 -19.28 -30.97 17.84
CA LEU A 802 -18.02 -30.50 18.45
C LEU A 802 -17.48 -29.26 17.72
N ASP A 803 -17.50 -29.25 16.38
CA ASP A 803 -17.08 -28.09 15.59
C ASP A 803 -17.92 -26.85 15.93
N LEU A 804 -19.24 -26.99 16.07
CA LEU A 804 -20.08 -25.89 16.56
C LEU A 804 -19.68 -25.44 17.97
N ALA A 805 -19.43 -26.37 18.89
CA ALA A 805 -19.02 -26.04 20.25
C ALA A 805 -17.70 -25.24 20.27
N VAL A 806 -16.71 -25.62 19.45
CA VAL A 806 -15.43 -24.91 19.33
C VAL A 806 -15.63 -23.51 18.74
N GLN A 807 -16.46 -23.35 17.70
CA GLN A 807 -16.79 -22.02 17.16
C GLN A 807 -17.46 -21.12 18.21
N LEU A 808 -18.38 -21.67 19.01
CA LEU A 808 -19.06 -20.92 20.09
C LEU A 808 -18.09 -20.52 21.20
N VAL A 809 -17.21 -21.43 21.64
CA VAL A 809 -16.17 -21.12 22.63
C VAL A 809 -15.22 -20.04 22.10
N GLY A 810 -14.79 -20.15 20.84
CA GLY A 810 -13.94 -19.15 20.19
C GLY A 810 -14.59 -17.77 20.16
N VAL A 811 -15.82 -17.64 19.65
CA VAL A 811 -16.48 -16.34 19.55
C VAL A 811 -16.79 -15.72 20.93
N LEU A 812 -17.12 -16.54 21.92
CA LEU A 812 -17.32 -16.09 23.30
C LEU A 812 -16.01 -15.60 23.92
N ALA A 813 -14.91 -16.31 23.73
CA ALA A 813 -13.59 -15.89 24.23
C ALA A 813 -13.13 -14.58 23.58
N ILE A 814 -13.28 -14.45 22.26
CA ILE A 814 -12.95 -13.23 21.50
C ILE A 814 -13.80 -12.06 21.99
N THR A 815 -15.11 -12.27 22.17
CA THR A 815 -16.03 -11.25 22.69
C THR A 815 -15.66 -10.84 24.12
N ALA A 816 -15.39 -11.80 25.00
CA ALA A 816 -15.06 -11.54 26.40
C ALA A 816 -13.74 -10.75 26.54
N TRP A 817 -12.72 -11.11 25.76
CA TRP A 817 -11.45 -10.41 25.74
C TRP A 817 -11.57 -9.01 25.16
N SER A 818 -12.09 -8.91 23.94
CA SER A 818 -12.19 -7.64 23.21
C SER A 818 -13.08 -6.66 23.95
N GLY A 819 -14.23 -7.13 24.45
CA GLY A 819 -15.15 -6.33 25.25
C GLY A 819 -14.57 -5.98 26.62
N GLY A 820 -13.98 -6.94 27.32
CA GLY A 820 -13.41 -6.74 28.66
C GLY A 820 -12.28 -5.71 28.69
N VAL A 821 -11.30 -5.84 27.78
CA VAL A 821 -10.21 -4.86 27.67
C VAL A 821 -10.74 -3.51 27.20
N SER A 822 -11.70 -3.49 26.25
CA SER A 822 -12.33 -2.24 25.80
C SER A 822 -13.07 -1.52 26.93
N ILE A 823 -13.76 -2.23 27.83
CA ILE A 823 -14.42 -1.63 29.00
C ILE A 823 -13.41 -0.93 29.88
N ILE A 824 -12.24 -1.54 30.10
CA ILE A 824 -11.15 -0.95 30.89
C ILE A 824 -10.63 0.31 30.18
N VAL A 825 -10.25 0.22 28.90
CA VAL A 825 -9.66 1.32 28.14
C VAL A 825 -10.62 2.51 28.04
N PHE A 826 -11.83 2.30 27.53
CA PHE A 826 -12.81 3.37 27.36
C PHE A 826 -13.38 3.86 28.70
N GLY A 827 -13.46 2.98 29.70
CA GLY A 827 -13.81 3.33 31.07
C GLY A 827 -12.81 4.31 31.69
N ILE A 828 -11.50 4.04 31.57
CA ILE A 828 -10.45 4.95 32.04
C ILE A 828 -10.52 6.28 31.29
N LEU A 829 -10.64 6.27 29.96
CA LEU A 829 -10.76 7.50 29.16
C LEU A 829 -12.00 8.34 29.57
N ARG A 830 -13.12 7.67 29.90
CA ARG A 830 -14.32 8.33 30.40
C ARG A 830 -14.12 8.90 31.81
N LEU A 831 -13.49 8.15 32.71
CA LEU A 831 -13.20 8.60 34.08
C LEU A 831 -12.27 9.82 34.09
N LEU A 832 -11.29 9.85 33.20
CA LEU A 832 -10.39 10.97 32.98
C LEU A 832 -11.06 12.16 32.25
N LYS A 833 -12.31 12.03 31.81
CA LYS A 833 -13.08 13.04 31.04
C LYS A 833 -12.40 13.45 29.72
N VAL A 834 -11.66 12.54 29.10
CA VAL A 834 -10.96 12.77 27.82
C VAL A 834 -11.52 11.92 26.67
N PHE A 835 -12.62 11.19 26.88
CA PHE A 835 -13.21 10.35 25.82
C PHE A 835 -14.15 11.10 24.89
N ARG A 836 -14.95 12.04 25.42
CA ARG A 836 -15.94 12.83 24.67
C ARG A 836 -15.51 14.29 24.58
N VAL A 837 -15.75 14.90 23.43
CA VAL A 837 -15.60 16.35 23.26
C VAL A 837 -16.62 17.14 24.10
N SER A 838 -16.37 18.44 24.30
CA SER A 838 -17.33 19.32 24.96
C SER A 838 -18.63 19.44 24.15
N ARG A 839 -19.73 19.72 24.85
CA ARG A 839 -21.05 19.97 24.22
C ARG A 839 -20.98 21.03 23.13
N GLU A 840 -20.21 22.09 23.37
CA GLU A 840 -20.02 23.18 22.43
C GLU A 840 -19.35 22.71 21.14
N TYR A 841 -18.27 21.92 21.25
CA TYR A 841 -17.56 21.39 20.09
C TYR A 841 -18.40 20.40 19.29
N GLU A 842 -19.20 19.57 19.96
CA GLU A 842 -20.12 18.65 19.27
C GLU A 842 -21.20 19.40 18.48
N ILE A 843 -21.74 20.50 19.03
CA ILE A 843 -22.73 21.36 18.35
C ILE A 843 -22.08 22.13 17.19
N LYS A 844 -20.90 22.72 17.38
CA LYS A 844 -20.17 23.45 16.32
C LYS A 844 -19.66 22.53 15.20
N GLY A 845 -19.36 21.27 15.53
CA GLY A 845 -18.64 20.33 14.67
C GLY A 845 -17.15 20.39 14.90
N LEU A 846 -16.45 19.28 14.69
CA LEU A 846 -15.05 19.10 15.09
C LEU A 846 -14.05 19.71 14.12
N ASP A 847 -14.40 19.84 12.84
CA ASP A 847 -13.48 20.27 11.78
C ASP A 847 -12.79 21.60 12.12
N PHE A 848 -13.55 22.66 12.37
CA PHE A 848 -12.95 23.96 12.67
C PHE A 848 -12.33 24.05 14.07
N PRO A 849 -13.03 23.74 15.18
CA PRO A 849 -12.49 23.90 16.53
C PRO A 849 -11.27 23.01 16.83
N LYS A 850 -11.22 21.77 16.31
CA LYS A 850 -10.11 20.84 16.55
C LYS A 850 -9.01 20.90 15.50
N HIS A 851 -9.38 21.04 14.23
CA HIS A 851 -8.44 20.93 13.12
C HIS A 851 -8.09 22.27 12.49
N GLY A 852 -8.84 23.34 12.79
CA GLY A 852 -8.66 24.66 12.17
C GLY A 852 -8.91 24.63 10.66
N GLU A 853 -9.43 23.52 10.14
CA GLU A 853 -9.48 23.14 8.74
C GLU A 853 -10.89 22.65 8.43
N MET A 854 -11.59 23.42 7.60
CA MET A 854 -12.92 23.05 7.13
C MET A 854 -12.76 22.12 5.92
N ALA A 855 -13.60 21.09 5.85
CA ALA A 855 -13.58 20.13 4.75
C ALA A 855 -13.93 20.76 3.39
N TYR A 856 -14.75 21.82 3.42
CA TYR A 856 -15.33 22.47 2.24
C TYR A 856 -15.29 24.01 2.37
N PRO A 857 -15.61 24.77 1.30
CA PRO A 857 -15.87 26.19 1.41
C PRO A 857 -17.17 26.43 2.20
N LEU A 858 -17.28 27.57 2.87
CA LEU A 858 -18.44 27.94 3.71
C LEU A 858 -19.79 27.79 2.98
N THR A 859 -19.85 28.17 1.71
CA THR A 859 -21.05 28.06 0.87
C THR A 859 -21.52 26.62 0.61
N ALA A 860 -20.66 25.62 0.84
CA ALA A 860 -20.98 24.20 0.68
C ALA A 860 -21.44 23.53 1.99
N TYR A 861 -21.41 24.23 3.14
CA TYR A 861 -21.88 23.70 4.41
C TYR A 861 -23.42 23.84 4.56
N GLY A 862 -24.16 22.78 4.21
CA GLY A 862 -25.64 22.80 4.24
C GLY A 862 -26.34 22.17 5.46
N HIS A 863 -25.63 21.47 6.36
CA HIS A 863 -26.25 20.59 7.38
C HIS A 863 -25.96 20.99 8.83
N GLY A 864 -26.56 22.10 9.28
CA GLY A 864 -26.47 22.60 10.66
C GLY A 864 -25.57 23.82 10.85
N TRP A 865 -24.99 24.33 9.77
CA TRP A 865 -24.43 25.67 9.69
C TRP A 865 -25.58 26.63 9.37
N LYS A 866 -26.03 27.41 10.35
CA LYS A 866 -26.80 28.64 10.11
C LYS A 866 -25.78 29.77 9.99
N GLU A 867 -25.98 30.76 9.12
CA GLU A 867 -25.08 31.93 9.00
C GLU A 867 -24.90 32.64 10.36
N ASP A 868 -25.90 32.55 11.22
CA ASP A 868 -25.96 33.03 12.60
C ASP A 868 -25.12 32.20 13.60
N ASN A 869 -24.59 31.04 13.19
CA ASN A 869 -23.61 30.23 13.94
C ASN A 869 -22.17 30.38 13.39
N ALA A 870 -21.96 31.25 12.37
CA ALA A 870 -20.71 31.29 11.61
C ALA A 870 -19.49 31.80 12.38
N VAL A 871 -19.72 32.58 13.42
CA VAL A 871 -18.73 33.01 14.41
C VAL A 871 -19.60 33.32 15.63
N PRO A 872 -19.28 32.89 16.87
CA PRO A 872 -19.84 33.61 18.00
C PRO A 872 -19.51 35.09 17.79
N GLU A 873 -20.35 36.02 18.25
CA GLU A 873 -19.82 37.31 18.67
C GLU A 873 -18.77 37.03 19.77
N ILE A 874 -17.56 36.65 19.37
CA ILE A 874 -16.38 36.75 20.20
C ILE A 874 -16.25 38.25 20.31
N GLY A 875 -16.71 38.80 21.43
CA GLY A 875 -16.49 40.21 21.74
C GLY A 875 -15.04 40.54 21.47
N ALA A 876 -14.79 41.71 20.89
CA ALA A 876 -13.46 42.14 20.42
C ALA A 876 -12.32 41.98 21.46
N SER A 877 -12.66 41.77 22.74
CA SER A 877 -11.75 41.47 23.84
C SER A 877 -11.10 40.08 23.81
N GLU A 878 -11.60 39.11 23.04
CA GLU A 878 -11.07 37.73 22.99
C GLU A 878 -10.40 37.35 21.66
N MET A 879 -10.42 38.23 20.66
CA MET A 879 -9.71 38.02 19.39
C MET A 879 -8.25 38.44 19.50
N LEU A 880 -7.32 37.60 19.02
CA LEU A 880 -5.94 38.01 18.80
C LEU A 880 -5.91 39.20 17.81
N PRO A 881 -5.01 40.20 18.00
CA PRO A 881 -5.03 41.47 17.24
C PRO A 881 -5.00 41.32 15.71
N GLU A 882 -4.46 40.21 15.20
CA GLU A 882 -4.35 39.93 13.77
C GLU A 882 -5.67 39.52 13.10
N VAL A 883 -6.66 39.04 13.86
CA VAL A 883 -7.98 38.63 13.33
C VAL A 883 -8.97 39.81 13.30
N ALA A 884 -8.86 40.74 14.25
CA ALA A 884 -9.70 41.95 14.30
C ALA A 884 -9.55 42.82 13.05
N ILE A 885 -8.33 42.93 12.51
CA ILE A 885 -8.03 43.74 11.30
C ILE A 885 -8.76 43.20 10.06
N ASN A 886 -8.96 41.88 9.95
CA ASN A 886 -9.68 41.28 8.82
C ASN A 886 -11.21 41.38 8.96
N TYR A 887 -11.74 41.47 10.19
CA TYR A 887 -13.17 41.60 10.44
C TYR A 887 -13.70 42.98 10.05
N ASP A 888 -12.99 44.05 10.40
CA ASP A 888 -13.34 45.42 10.01
C ASP A 888 -13.25 45.63 8.48
N ARG A 889 -12.26 45.00 7.82
CA ARG A 889 -12.15 45.02 6.35
C ARG A 889 -13.30 44.30 5.64
N PHE A 890 -13.78 43.19 6.19
CA PHE A 890 -14.91 42.46 5.62
C PHE A 890 -16.22 43.28 5.70
N ASN A 891 -16.43 44.00 6.79
CA ASN A 891 -17.56 44.92 6.93
C ASN A 891 -17.43 46.17 6.03
N HIS A 892 -16.20 46.70 5.84
CA HIS A 892 -15.96 47.77 4.88
C HIS A 892 -16.22 47.35 3.43
N MET A 893 -15.91 46.11 3.06
CA MET A 893 -16.21 45.57 1.73
C MET A 893 -17.72 45.35 1.49
N LYS A 894 -18.49 44.99 2.53
CA LYS A 894 -19.97 44.94 2.45
C LYS A 894 -20.58 46.31 2.17
N GLN A 895 -20.05 47.39 2.74
CA GLN A 895 -20.57 48.74 2.53
C GLN A 895 -20.27 49.30 1.13
N HIS A 896 -19.19 48.87 0.47
CA HIS A 896 -18.85 49.33 -0.88
C HIS A 896 -19.57 48.59 -2.02
N HIS A 897 -20.18 47.43 -1.77
CA HIS A 897 -20.97 46.71 -2.78
C HIS A 897 -22.45 47.13 -2.88
N HIS A 898 -22.90 48.09 -2.07
CA HIS A 898 -24.28 48.62 -2.15
C HIS A 898 -24.45 49.91 -2.95
N ASN A 899 -23.38 50.54 -3.45
CA ASN A 899 -23.45 51.86 -4.10
C ASN A 899 -22.96 51.88 -5.57
N GLY A 900 -23.34 50.91 -6.42
CA GLY A 900 -22.77 50.90 -7.78
C GLY A 900 -23.41 50.03 -8.87
N VAL A 901 -24.70 49.67 -8.81
CA VAL A 901 -25.37 49.02 -9.96
C VAL A 901 -26.58 49.85 -10.39
N PRO A 902 -26.64 50.37 -11.63
CA PRO A 902 -27.83 51.05 -12.13
C PRO A 902 -28.96 50.03 -12.34
N ASN A 903 -30.12 50.29 -11.73
CA ASN A 903 -31.37 49.59 -12.00
C ASN A 903 -31.79 49.79 -13.46
N TYR A 904 -31.74 48.74 -14.27
CA TYR A 904 -32.55 48.62 -15.47
C TYR A 904 -33.12 47.19 -15.59
N ALA A 905 -34.45 47.15 -15.74
CA ALA A 905 -35.28 46.05 -16.21
C ALA A 905 -35.56 44.86 -15.27
N MET A 906 -36.55 45.05 -14.38
CA MET A 906 -37.53 44.01 -14.06
C MET A 906 -38.91 44.66 -13.92
N GLU A 907 -39.55 44.93 -15.05
CA GLU A 907 -41.01 45.06 -15.16
C GLU A 907 -41.46 44.31 -16.41
N ASN A 908 -42.57 43.60 -16.27
CA ASN A 908 -43.29 42.78 -17.24
C ASN A 908 -42.80 41.34 -17.42
N MET A 909 -43.47 40.41 -16.72
CA MET A 909 -44.26 39.36 -17.39
C MET A 909 -45.08 38.55 -16.37
N THR A 910 -46.26 39.08 -16.05
CA THR A 910 -47.44 38.29 -15.68
C THR A 910 -48.46 38.45 -16.80
N ALA A 911 -48.55 37.45 -17.69
CA ALA A 911 -49.73 37.08 -18.51
C ALA A 911 -49.34 36.10 -19.64
N MET A 912 -49.40 34.79 -19.36
CA MET A 912 -49.97 33.71 -20.20
C MET A 912 -49.69 32.35 -19.56
#